data_AF-A0A6J0ZMG3-F1
#
_entry.id   AF-A0A6J0ZMG3-F1
#
_cell.length_a   1.000
_cell.length_b   1.000
_cell.length_c   1.000
_cell.angle_alpha   90.00
_cell.angle_beta   90.00
_cell.angle_gamma   90.00
#
_symmetry.space_group_name_H-M   'P 1'
#
loop_
_entity.id
_entity.type
_entity.pdbx_description
1 polymer ?
#
loop_
_entity_poly.entity_id
_entity_poly.type
_entity_poly.pdbx_seq_one_letter_code
_entity_poly.pdbx_strand_id
1 'polypeptide(L)'
;MPALVNYGGDDDFYSGGSFFTNSTDLGRLCSISSQVDVYCPPRKRARISAPFLFGETEFEQNKQPSIDVLPEECLFEIFKRLPGGKERSSCACVSKHWLMLLTSIRKSEYESSKVVKENNDLVSEDVEMISSDEDDGYLTRCLEGKRATDMRLAAVAVGTSGHGGLGKLSIRGSSSSCGVTNFGLSAIARGCPSLKALSLWNIPRVGDGGLSEIAKECHLLEKLDLCQCLSVSNKGLIAIAENCPNLTSLSIESCPKIGNEGLQAIGKLCPKLQSISIKDCPLVGDHGVSSLLASASSVLSKVKLQGLNITDFSLAVIGHYGKSVTNLMLSGLQNVSEKGFWVMGNAQGLQKLASLMITSCWGVTDVSLEAMGKGCTNLKQMCLRRCCFLSDDGLVAFAKSAGSLECLQLEECNRVTQSGIIGVLSNCGLKSLTLVKCLGIKDMSVGAPLSSPCNSLKSLSVRNCSGFGTASLAMVGKLCPQLQHVDLSGLYGITDAGLLPLLESCEAGLVKVNLSGCLNLTDEVVLALTRLHGGTLELLNLDGCRRITDSSLVAVADNCVFLSDLDVSRCAITDSGAAALSHAEQLNLQVLSFSGCSGVSNKSMPFLKKLGNTLVGLNLQHCNSISSRTVELLVESLWRCDILS
;
A
#
# COMPACT_ATOMS: atom_id res chain seq x y z
N MET A 1 9.40 -41.55 -30.73
CA MET A 1 10.75 -42.09 -31.06
C MET A 1 11.19 -41.49 -32.39
N PRO A 2 12.49 -41.31 -32.64
CA PRO A 2 13.47 -40.48 -31.89
C PRO A 2 14.04 -39.38 -32.86
N ALA A 3 15.05 -38.55 -32.60
CA ALA A 3 16.28 -38.60 -31.79
C ALA A 3 16.69 -37.14 -31.42
N LEU A 4 17.47 -36.79 -30.38
CA LEU A 4 18.74 -37.33 -29.87
C LEU A 4 19.94 -37.25 -30.84
N VAL A 5 20.68 -36.14 -30.79
CA VAL A 5 22.16 -36.13 -30.78
C VAL A 5 22.62 -35.04 -29.79
N ASN A 6 23.77 -35.27 -29.14
CA ASN A 6 24.36 -34.45 -28.08
C ASN A 6 25.90 -34.42 -28.29
N TYR A 7 26.61 -33.61 -27.49
CA TYR A 7 28.06 -33.65 -27.18
C TYR A 7 29.14 -32.90 -27.98
N GLY A 8 30.18 -32.52 -27.19
CA GLY A 8 31.48 -31.91 -27.50
C GLY A 8 31.57 -30.51 -26.87
N GLY A 9 32.17 -30.24 -25.70
CA GLY A 9 33.28 -30.88 -24.96
C GLY A 9 34.43 -29.83 -24.85
N ASP A 10 35.28 -29.72 -23.81
CA ASP A 10 35.46 -30.41 -22.52
C ASP A 10 36.25 -29.49 -21.55
N ASP A 11 36.83 -30.06 -20.47
CA ASP A 11 37.89 -29.54 -19.57
C ASP A 11 37.50 -29.05 -18.15
N ASP A 12 36.90 -29.98 -17.40
CA ASP A 12 37.41 -30.55 -16.13
C ASP A 12 38.61 -29.87 -15.39
N PHE A 13 38.56 -29.82 -14.05
CA PHE A 13 39.12 -30.91 -13.20
C PHE A 13 38.86 -30.71 -11.68
N TYR A 14 38.00 -31.58 -11.13
CA TYR A 14 37.98 -32.17 -9.77
C TYR A 14 38.00 -31.31 -8.48
N SER A 15 36.86 -31.38 -7.79
CA SER A 15 36.78 -31.40 -6.32
C SER A 15 36.62 -32.85 -5.83
N GLY A 16 37.12 -33.18 -4.63
CA GLY A 16 36.98 -34.52 -4.06
C GLY A 16 37.04 -34.55 -2.54
N GLY A 17 36.30 -35.48 -1.93
CA GLY A 17 36.45 -35.89 -0.52
C GLY A 17 35.30 -35.48 0.42
N SER A 18 34.42 -36.44 0.72
CA SER A 18 33.38 -36.32 1.75
C SER A 18 33.84 -36.79 3.13
N PHE A 19 33.16 -36.30 4.17
CA PHE A 19 33.03 -36.81 5.55
C PHE A 19 33.53 -38.25 5.84
N PHE A 20 34.31 -38.45 6.91
CA PHE A 20 33.80 -38.90 8.24
C PHE A 20 34.90 -39.18 9.32
N THR A 21 34.46 -39.11 10.59
CA THR A 21 34.95 -39.81 11.82
C THR A 21 36.34 -39.53 12.46
N ASN A 22 36.28 -39.13 13.74
CA ASN A 22 37.05 -39.61 14.93
C ASN A 22 38.60 -39.53 14.90
N SER A 23 39.29 -38.85 15.83
CA SER A 23 39.30 -39.10 17.29
C SER A 23 40.34 -38.20 18.01
N THR A 24 40.30 -38.17 19.36
CA THR A 24 41.38 -37.99 20.37
C THR A 24 42.81 -37.57 19.95
N ASP A 25 43.63 -36.83 20.72
CA ASP A 25 43.54 -36.08 21.99
C ASP A 25 44.94 -35.41 22.24
N LEU A 26 45.09 -34.55 23.25
CA LEU A 26 46.34 -34.14 23.94
C LEU A 26 47.43 -33.28 23.26
N GLY A 27 47.91 -32.27 24.01
CA GLY A 27 49.24 -31.63 23.88
C GLY A 27 49.20 -30.12 23.58
N ARG A 28 49.23 -29.21 24.57
CA ARG A 28 50.42 -28.66 25.29
C ARG A 28 51.47 -28.00 24.37
N LEU A 29 52.08 -26.85 24.66
CA LEU A 29 51.98 -25.82 25.74
C LEU A 29 52.91 -24.63 25.35
N CYS A 30 52.66 -23.41 25.87
CA CYS A 30 53.62 -22.27 25.97
C CYS A 30 54.19 -21.68 24.64
N SER A 31 54.68 -20.43 24.52
CA SER A 31 54.63 -19.16 25.29
C SER A 31 55.18 -18.03 24.34
N ILE A 32 55.32 -16.73 24.63
CA ILE A 32 55.31 -15.95 25.90
C ILE A 32 54.80 -14.49 25.66
N SER A 33 55.35 -13.50 26.37
CA SER A 33 55.15 -12.04 26.36
C SER A 33 55.45 -11.33 25.02
N SER A 34 55.04 -10.08 24.75
CA SER A 34 54.67 -8.97 25.65
C SER A 34 53.58 -8.09 24.97
N GLN A 35 53.08 -6.95 25.46
CA GLN A 35 53.52 -6.04 26.54
C GLN A 35 52.32 -5.47 27.33
N VAL A 36 52.29 -4.18 27.67
CA VAL A 36 51.28 -3.48 28.51
C VAL A 36 51.04 -2.07 27.95
N ASP A 37 49.77 -1.64 27.83
CA ASP A 37 49.33 -0.36 28.41
C ASP A 37 47.80 -0.28 28.63
N VAL A 38 47.35 0.60 29.54
CA VAL A 38 46.14 0.40 30.37
C VAL A 38 45.14 1.56 30.34
N TYR A 39 43.84 1.30 30.07
CA TYR A 39 42.72 1.74 30.94
C TYR A 39 41.37 1.03 30.68
N CYS A 40 40.48 1.01 31.70
CA CYS A 40 39.34 0.07 31.80
C CYS A 40 37.95 0.60 31.40
N PRO A 41 37.04 -0.28 30.92
CA PRO A 41 35.58 -0.09 30.93
C PRO A 41 34.88 -0.79 32.13
N PRO A 42 33.66 -0.35 32.54
CA PRO A 42 32.97 -0.90 33.71
C PRO A 42 32.24 -2.24 33.47
N ARG A 43 32.89 -3.32 33.93
CA ARG A 43 32.32 -4.49 34.66
C ARG A 43 30.94 -5.05 34.25
N LYS A 44 30.96 -6.11 33.44
CA LYS A 44 29.97 -7.22 33.54
C LYS A 44 30.21 -7.97 34.87
N ARG A 45 29.16 -8.34 35.62
CA ARG A 45 29.30 -9.28 36.75
C ARG A 45 29.48 -10.73 36.23
N ALA A 46 30.40 -11.45 36.85
CA ALA A 46 30.77 -12.82 36.48
C ALA A 46 29.77 -13.86 36.99
N ARG A 47 29.64 -14.99 36.28
CA ARG A 47 29.06 -16.21 36.83
C ARG A 47 30.11 -16.90 37.70
N ILE A 48 29.75 -17.23 38.93
CA ILE A 48 30.55 -18.12 39.77
C ILE A 48 30.14 -19.56 39.43
N SER A 49 31.11 -20.37 39.02
CA SER A 49 31.00 -21.83 38.97
C SER A 49 32.14 -22.41 39.78
N ALA A 50 31.84 -22.90 40.98
CA ALA A 50 32.78 -23.61 41.84
C ALA A 50 32.21 -25.01 42.13
N PRO A 51 32.93 -26.10 41.83
CA PRO A 51 32.47 -27.47 42.08
C PRO A 51 33.09 -28.03 43.37
N PHE A 52 32.31 -28.62 44.29
CA PHE A 52 32.90 -29.39 45.39
C PHE A 52 32.13 -30.65 45.77
N LEU A 53 32.91 -31.67 46.12
CA LEU A 53 32.50 -32.95 46.69
C LEU A 53 32.17 -32.83 48.18
N PHE A 54 31.62 -33.91 48.73
CA PHE A 54 31.23 -34.12 50.13
C PHE A 54 32.30 -33.77 51.17
N GLY A 55 31.81 -33.23 52.30
CA GLY A 55 32.45 -33.22 53.60
C GLY A 55 31.39 -32.86 54.65
N GLU A 56 31.18 -33.72 55.64
CA GLU A 56 30.14 -33.53 56.66
C GLU A 56 30.52 -32.42 57.65
N THR A 57 29.60 -31.49 57.91
CA THR A 57 29.30 -30.95 59.26
C THR A 57 28.06 -30.08 59.19
N GLU A 58 27.18 -30.23 60.18
CA GLU A 58 25.90 -29.52 60.25
C GLU A 58 26.11 -28.01 60.50
N PHE A 59 25.61 -27.18 59.59
CA PHE A 59 25.26 -25.80 59.90
C PHE A 59 23.96 -25.44 59.16
N GLU A 60 22.93 -25.08 59.93
CA GLU A 60 21.64 -24.63 59.40
C GLU A 60 21.78 -23.33 58.61
N GLN A 61 21.99 -23.44 57.29
CA GLN A 61 21.78 -22.29 56.41
C GLN A 61 20.27 -22.07 56.24
N ASN A 62 19.77 -21.08 56.98
CA ASN A 62 18.47 -20.46 56.77
C ASN A 62 18.28 -20.13 55.27
N LYS A 63 17.54 -20.98 54.56
CA LYS A 63 17.03 -20.67 53.23
C LYS A 63 16.02 -19.54 53.38
N GLN A 64 16.47 -18.30 53.17
CA GLN A 64 15.54 -17.21 52.87
C GLN A 64 14.68 -17.66 51.68
N PRO A 65 13.34 -17.62 51.80
CA PRO A 65 12.47 -17.96 50.68
C PRO A 65 12.61 -16.86 49.62
N SER A 66 13.46 -17.08 48.62
CA SER A 66 13.38 -16.28 47.40
C SER A 66 12.01 -16.49 46.78
N ILE A 67 11.49 -15.44 46.16
CA ILE A 67 10.22 -15.52 45.43
C ILE A 67 10.32 -16.43 44.19
N ASP A 68 11.55 -16.79 43.79
CA ASP A 68 11.86 -17.85 42.81
C ASP A 68 11.58 -19.29 43.32
N VAL A 69 11.17 -19.45 44.59
CA VAL A 69 10.91 -20.75 45.24
C VAL A 69 9.41 -21.01 45.43
N LEU A 70 8.54 -20.04 45.11
CA LEU A 70 7.08 -20.25 45.14
C LEU A 70 6.62 -21.12 43.95
N PRO A 71 5.76 -22.13 44.17
CA PRO A 71 5.13 -22.90 43.09
C PRO A 71 4.35 -22.00 42.12
N GLU A 72 4.21 -22.45 40.86
CA GLU A 72 3.50 -21.70 39.81
C GLU A 72 2.03 -21.44 40.20
N GLU A 73 1.40 -22.38 40.90
CA GLU A 73 0.02 -22.28 41.39
C GLU A 73 -0.14 -21.16 42.42
N CYS A 74 0.85 -20.99 43.30
CA CYS A 74 0.86 -19.92 44.29
C CYS A 74 1.07 -18.55 43.61
N LEU A 75 2.01 -18.46 42.67
CA LEU A 75 2.24 -17.23 41.91
C LEU A 75 1.03 -16.85 41.03
N PHE A 76 0.36 -17.83 40.43
CA PHE A 76 -0.88 -17.63 39.66
C PHE A 76 -1.98 -17.01 40.53
N GLU A 77 -2.25 -17.59 41.69
CA GLU A 77 -3.26 -17.08 42.64
C GLU A 77 -2.89 -15.73 43.27
N ILE A 78 -1.60 -15.38 43.38
CA ILE A 78 -1.16 -14.03 43.74
C ILE A 78 -1.43 -13.04 42.60
N PHE A 79 -1.00 -13.37 41.37
CA PHE A 79 -1.11 -12.48 40.21
C PHE A 79 -2.56 -12.19 39.80
N LYS A 80 -3.45 -13.17 39.95
CA LYS A 80 -4.90 -13.05 39.75
C LYS A 80 -5.55 -11.99 40.64
N ARG A 81 -4.93 -11.64 41.76
CA ARG A 81 -5.41 -10.64 42.75
C ARG A 81 -4.75 -9.26 42.60
N LEU A 82 -3.91 -9.04 41.59
CA LEU A 82 -3.26 -7.74 41.38
C LEU A 82 -4.30 -6.68 40.93
N PRO A 83 -4.44 -5.56 41.67
CA PRO A 83 -5.59 -4.66 41.52
C PRO A 83 -5.57 -3.83 40.23
N GLY A 84 -4.41 -3.57 39.63
CA GLY A 84 -4.29 -2.72 38.45
C GLY A 84 -3.25 -3.19 37.42
N GLY A 85 -3.30 -2.55 36.24
CA GLY A 85 -2.41 -2.87 35.11
C GLY A 85 -0.96 -2.41 35.33
N LYS A 86 -0.74 -1.40 36.17
CA LYS A 86 0.59 -0.88 36.51
C LYS A 86 1.34 -1.87 37.39
N GLU A 87 0.66 -2.49 38.33
CA GLU A 87 1.19 -3.52 39.24
C GLU A 87 1.53 -4.78 38.44
N ARG A 88 0.62 -5.24 37.56
CA ARG A 88 0.85 -6.38 36.65
C ARG A 88 2.05 -6.13 35.72
N SER A 89 2.15 -4.94 35.14
CA SER A 89 3.31 -4.55 34.33
C SER A 89 4.61 -4.53 35.14
N SER A 90 4.56 -4.08 36.40
CA SER A 90 5.71 -4.09 37.30
C SER A 90 6.16 -5.52 37.64
N CYS A 91 5.21 -6.42 37.93
CA CYS A 91 5.49 -7.84 38.13
C CYS A 91 6.06 -8.50 36.87
N ALA A 92 5.55 -8.18 35.68
CA ALA A 92 6.08 -8.68 34.41
C ALA A 92 7.55 -8.27 34.14
N CYS A 93 8.02 -7.16 34.72
CA CYS A 93 9.42 -6.75 34.63
C CYS A 93 10.38 -7.55 35.52
N VAL A 94 9.89 -8.32 36.49
CA VAL A 94 10.74 -9.09 37.44
C VAL A 94 11.50 -10.22 36.73
N SER A 95 10.81 -11.05 35.94
CA SER A 95 11.43 -12.15 35.22
C SER A 95 10.62 -12.59 33.99
N LYS A 96 11.27 -13.32 33.07
CA LYS A 96 10.59 -13.95 31.93
C LYS A 96 9.51 -14.94 32.36
N HIS A 97 9.75 -15.67 33.45
CA HIS A 97 8.81 -16.65 34.00
C HIS A 97 7.55 -15.95 34.52
N TRP A 98 7.72 -14.87 35.29
CA TRP A 98 6.63 -14.05 35.82
C TRP A 98 5.77 -13.44 34.71
N LEU A 99 6.41 -12.87 33.67
CA LEU A 99 5.70 -12.36 32.50
C LEU A 99 4.87 -13.44 31.80
N MET A 100 5.42 -14.63 31.57
CA MET A 100 4.68 -15.71 30.90
C MET A 100 3.51 -16.21 31.75
N LEU A 101 3.68 -16.31 33.06
CA LEU A 101 2.61 -16.69 33.98
C LEU A 101 1.50 -15.62 34.06
N LEU A 102 1.84 -14.33 34.04
CA LEU A 102 0.85 -13.25 33.94
C LEU A 102 0.01 -13.32 32.64
N THR A 103 0.57 -13.85 31.55
CA THR A 103 -0.15 -14.04 30.29
C THR A 103 -0.94 -15.34 30.19
N SER A 104 -0.81 -16.27 31.14
CA SER A 104 -1.69 -17.43 31.20
C SER A 104 -3.07 -17.06 31.77
N ILE A 105 -3.12 -16.06 32.66
CA ILE A 105 -4.33 -15.50 33.30
C ILE A 105 -5.17 -14.71 32.29
N ARG A 106 -6.45 -15.07 32.15
CA ARG A 106 -7.40 -14.37 31.30
C ARG A 106 -7.87 -13.06 31.93
N LYS A 107 -8.25 -12.07 31.11
CA LYS A 107 -8.83 -10.81 31.59
C LYS A 107 -10.08 -11.02 32.48
N SER A 108 -10.84 -12.09 32.27
CA SER A 108 -12.02 -12.48 33.05
C SER A 108 -11.72 -13.17 34.39
N GLU A 109 -10.50 -13.67 34.60
CA GLU A 109 -10.12 -14.43 35.80
C GLU A 109 -9.61 -13.55 36.94
N TYR A 110 -9.25 -12.30 36.65
CA TYR A 110 -8.80 -11.34 37.66
C TYR A 110 -9.94 -11.03 38.65
N GLU A 111 -9.67 -11.19 39.94
CA GLU A 111 -10.63 -10.87 41.00
C GLU A 111 -10.83 -9.36 41.05
N SER A 112 -11.99 -8.88 40.56
CA SER A 112 -12.35 -7.48 40.62
C SER A 112 -12.54 -7.06 42.07
N SER A 113 -11.59 -6.28 42.59
CA SER A 113 -11.72 -5.66 43.91
C SER A 113 -12.97 -4.79 43.93
N LYS A 114 -14.00 -5.20 44.67
CA LYS A 114 -15.16 -4.35 45.02
C LYS A 114 -14.72 -3.29 46.01
N VAL A 115 -13.88 -2.36 45.57
CA VAL A 115 -13.41 -1.22 46.37
C VAL A 115 -13.68 0.05 45.56
N VAL A 116 -14.69 0.78 46.05
CA VAL A 116 -15.00 2.21 45.93
C VAL A 116 -14.47 2.96 44.69
N LYS A 117 -15.41 3.58 43.95
CA LYS A 117 -15.10 4.75 43.10
C LYS A 117 -14.64 5.90 43.99
N GLU A 118 -13.35 6.01 44.28
CA GLU A 118 -12.78 7.26 44.77
C GLU A 118 -12.29 8.08 43.57
N ASN A 119 -12.75 9.33 43.50
CA ASN A 119 -12.35 10.27 42.49
C ASN A 119 -10.85 10.56 42.65
N ASN A 120 -10.07 10.29 41.62
CA ASN A 120 -8.71 10.80 41.51
C ASN A 120 -8.55 11.51 40.16
N ASP A 121 -9.00 12.76 40.15
CA ASP A 121 -8.54 13.77 39.20
C ASP A 121 -7.07 14.08 39.49
N LEU A 122 -6.18 13.21 39.01
CA LEU A 122 -4.73 13.47 38.98
C LEU A 122 -4.25 13.37 37.54
N VAL A 123 -4.16 14.55 36.93
CA VAL A 123 -3.60 14.78 35.60
C VAL A 123 -2.16 14.28 35.57
N SER A 124 -1.84 13.34 34.69
CA SER A 124 -0.45 13.05 34.34
C SER A 124 -0.08 13.84 33.09
N GLU A 125 0.80 14.83 33.27
CA GLU A 125 1.52 15.46 32.15
C GLU A 125 2.42 14.43 31.44
N ASP A 126 2.94 14.81 30.27
CA ASP A 126 3.86 14.05 29.41
C ASP A 126 3.27 12.84 28.63
N VAL A 127 2.62 13.13 27.50
CA VAL A 127 3.15 12.90 26.13
C VAL A 127 2.19 13.54 25.12
N GLU A 128 2.72 14.33 24.18
CA GLU A 128 1.91 14.94 23.11
C GLU A 128 1.22 13.88 22.23
N MET A 129 -0.11 13.89 22.23
CA MET A 129 -0.94 13.08 21.37
C MET A 129 -1.00 13.70 19.97
N ILE A 130 -0.40 13.05 18.97
CA ILE A 130 -0.76 13.28 17.57
C ILE A 130 -2.09 12.55 17.33
N SER A 131 -3.20 13.26 17.47
CA SER A 131 -4.54 12.75 17.19
C SER A 131 -4.78 12.64 15.68
N SER A 132 -5.06 11.42 15.22
CA SER A 132 -5.67 11.16 13.91
C SER A 132 -7.07 10.57 14.12
N ASP A 133 -8.08 11.11 13.43
CA ASP A 133 -9.51 11.16 13.80
C ASP A 133 -10.32 9.83 13.85
N GLU A 134 -9.75 8.69 14.26
CA GLU A 134 -10.46 7.41 14.43
C GLU A 134 -10.00 6.59 15.67
N ASP A 135 -9.63 7.24 16.79
CA ASP A 135 -9.18 6.48 17.97
C ASP A 135 -10.32 6.12 18.93
N ASP A 136 -10.72 4.83 18.89
CA ASP A 136 -11.62 4.16 19.85
C ASP A 136 -11.06 4.11 21.30
N GLY A 137 -9.94 4.79 21.58
CA GLY A 137 -9.22 4.72 22.85
C GLY A 137 -8.41 3.44 23.05
N TYR A 138 -8.04 2.75 21.97
CA TYR A 138 -7.35 1.45 22.02
C TYR A 138 -6.00 1.49 21.30
N LEU A 139 -4.96 0.98 21.97
CA LEU A 139 -3.60 0.99 21.43
C LEU A 139 -3.47 0.22 20.11
N THR A 140 -2.63 0.77 19.23
CA THR A 140 -2.12 0.10 18.03
C THR A 140 -0.66 -0.32 18.23
N ARG A 141 -0.30 -1.54 17.80
CA ARG A 141 1.08 -2.05 17.84
C ARG A 141 1.47 -2.75 16.54
N CYS A 142 2.70 -2.48 16.08
CA CYS A 142 3.35 -3.18 14.98
C CYS A 142 4.65 -3.83 15.47
N LEU A 143 4.92 -5.08 15.08
CA LEU A 143 6.17 -5.80 15.38
C LEU A 143 6.76 -6.41 14.10
N GLU A 144 8.05 -6.16 13.85
CA GLU A 144 8.69 -6.53 12.58
C GLU A 144 10.00 -7.32 12.75
N GLY A 145 10.23 -8.31 11.89
CA GLY A 145 11.46 -9.10 11.81
C GLY A 145 11.87 -9.73 13.14
N LYS A 146 13.15 -9.56 13.53
CA LYS A 146 13.71 -10.02 14.82
C LYS A 146 13.01 -9.43 16.05
N ARG A 147 12.22 -8.36 15.90
CA ARG A 147 11.43 -7.75 16.99
C ARG A 147 10.06 -8.40 17.15
N ALA A 148 9.64 -9.31 16.27
CA ALA A 148 8.48 -10.15 16.47
C ALA A 148 8.91 -11.40 17.26
N THR A 149 8.61 -11.45 18.56
CA THR A 149 8.86 -12.62 19.42
C THR A 149 7.74 -12.83 20.43
N ASP A 150 7.51 -14.08 20.85
CA ASP A 150 6.51 -14.43 21.87
C ASP A 150 6.67 -13.60 23.16
N MET A 151 7.91 -13.40 23.63
CA MET A 151 8.20 -12.56 24.81
C MET A 151 7.71 -11.12 24.66
N ARG A 152 7.73 -10.55 23.45
CA ARG A 152 7.28 -9.18 23.20
C ARG A 152 5.77 -9.10 23.05
N LEU A 153 5.15 -10.13 22.47
CA LEU A 153 3.69 -10.26 22.45
C LEU A 153 3.13 -10.43 23.87
N ALA A 154 3.80 -11.22 24.71
CA ALA A 154 3.48 -11.34 26.12
C ALA A 154 3.60 -9.99 26.85
N ALA A 155 4.70 -9.25 26.65
CA ALA A 155 4.88 -7.92 27.26
C ALA A 155 3.81 -6.92 26.77
N VAL A 156 3.41 -6.98 25.50
CA VAL A 156 2.28 -6.18 24.98
C VAL A 156 0.97 -6.58 25.67
N ALA A 157 0.67 -7.87 25.81
CA ALA A 157 -0.56 -8.37 26.42
C ALA A 157 -0.74 -7.90 27.88
N VAL A 158 0.33 -7.87 28.68
CA VAL A 158 0.28 -7.34 30.05
C VAL A 158 0.26 -5.81 30.04
N GLY A 159 1.15 -5.17 29.28
CA GLY A 159 1.35 -3.72 29.31
C GLY A 159 0.18 -2.89 28.78
N THR A 160 -0.62 -3.42 27.85
CA THR A 160 -1.80 -2.71 27.32
C THR A 160 -2.94 -2.59 28.34
N SER A 161 -2.92 -3.39 29.42
CA SER A 161 -3.99 -3.41 30.43
C SER A 161 -4.19 -2.09 31.19
N GLY A 162 -3.14 -1.27 31.31
CA GLY A 162 -3.20 0.06 31.94
C GLY A 162 -3.59 1.21 31.00
N HIS A 163 -3.77 0.96 29.70
CA HIS A 163 -3.92 1.99 28.66
C HIS A 163 -5.09 1.66 27.71
N GLY A 164 -6.27 1.39 28.27
CA GLY A 164 -7.51 1.07 27.51
C GLY A 164 -7.56 -0.36 26.94
N GLY A 165 -6.44 -0.86 26.41
CA GLY A 165 -6.30 -2.18 25.80
C GLY A 165 -5.61 -2.12 24.44
N LEU A 166 -5.52 -3.25 23.76
CA LEU A 166 -5.01 -3.34 22.39
C LEU A 166 -6.18 -3.48 21.41
N GLY A 167 -6.26 -2.57 20.43
CA GLY A 167 -7.29 -2.57 19.40
C GLY A 167 -6.80 -3.08 18.05
N LYS A 168 -5.55 -2.78 17.69
CA LYS A 168 -4.97 -3.15 16.38
C LYS A 168 -3.57 -3.74 16.57
N LEU A 169 -3.33 -4.93 16.02
CA LEU A 169 -2.03 -5.62 16.04
C LEU A 169 -1.60 -6.04 14.64
N SER A 170 -0.41 -5.58 14.21
CA SER A 170 0.25 -6.08 13.00
C SER A 170 1.58 -6.74 13.36
N ILE A 171 1.84 -7.91 12.77
CA ILE A 171 3.08 -8.65 12.96
C ILE A 171 3.64 -9.01 11.57
N ARG A 172 4.82 -8.47 11.24
CA ARG A 172 5.52 -8.74 9.98
C ARG A 172 6.77 -9.57 10.22
N GLY A 173 6.65 -10.88 10.00
CA GLY A 173 7.79 -11.78 10.03
C GLY A 173 8.68 -11.60 8.80
N SER A 174 10.00 -11.58 9.03
CA SER A 174 10.97 -11.90 7.99
C SER A 174 11.31 -13.39 8.11
N SER A 175 11.23 -14.13 7.01
CA SER A 175 11.09 -15.60 6.90
C SER A 175 11.92 -16.49 7.85
N SER A 176 13.12 -16.07 8.25
CA SER A 176 14.02 -16.83 9.13
C SER A 176 14.17 -16.27 10.56
N SER A 177 13.59 -15.10 10.85
CA SER A 177 13.90 -14.30 12.05
C SER A 177 12.72 -14.00 12.97
N CYS A 178 11.49 -14.30 12.53
CA CYS A 178 10.29 -14.16 13.35
C CYS A 178 10.28 -15.25 14.44
N GLY A 179 10.33 -14.84 15.70
CA GLY A 179 10.25 -15.69 16.89
C GLY A 179 8.84 -15.76 17.49
N VAL A 180 7.80 -15.47 16.70
CA VAL A 180 6.39 -15.61 17.11
C VAL A 180 5.91 -17.02 16.80
N THR A 181 5.22 -17.62 17.76
CA THR A 181 4.55 -18.92 17.66
C THR A 181 3.09 -18.77 18.12
N ASN A 182 2.36 -19.89 18.18
CA ASN A 182 1.02 -19.90 18.77
C ASN A 182 1.02 -19.36 20.22
N PHE A 183 2.08 -19.55 21.01
CA PHE A 183 2.15 -19.07 22.40
C PHE A 183 2.04 -17.54 22.51
N GLY A 184 2.73 -16.79 21.65
CA GLY A 184 2.64 -15.34 21.63
C GLY A 184 1.26 -14.82 21.22
N LEU A 185 0.57 -15.51 20.30
CA LEU A 185 -0.82 -15.17 19.97
C LEU A 185 -1.80 -15.55 21.07
N SER A 186 -1.61 -16.68 21.76
CA SER A 186 -2.42 -17.03 22.94
C SER A 186 -2.28 -16.02 24.08
N ALA A 187 -1.07 -15.50 24.30
CA ALA A 187 -0.84 -14.42 25.27
C ALA A 187 -1.63 -13.14 24.91
N ILE A 188 -1.60 -12.73 23.64
CA ILE A 188 -2.41 -11.61 23.13
C ILE A 188 -3.89 -11.89 23.29
N ALA A 189 -4.39 -13.08 22.92
CA ALA A 189 -5.80 -13.43 23.02
C ALA A 189 -6.34 -13.22 24.44
N ARG A 190 -5.64 -13.76 25.46
CA ARG A 190 -6.07 -13.75 26.86
C ARG A 190 -5.92 -12.38 27.53
N GLY A 191 -4.91 -11.59 27.15
CA GLY A 191 -4.68 -10.25 27.69
C GLY A 191 -5.47 -9.13 26.99
N CYS A 192 -5.76 -9.30 25.70
CA CYS A 192 -6.30 -8.26 24.82
C CYS A 192 -7.63 -8.63 24.12
N PRO A 193 -8.73 -8.93 24.85
CA PRO A 193 -10.03 -9.24 24.25
C PRO A 193 -10.66 -8.05 23.51
N SER A 194 -10.08 -6.84 23.63
CA SER A 194 -10.44 -5.62 22.88
C SER A 194 -9.97 -5.61 21.41
N LEU A 195 -9.28 -6.65 20.95
CA LEU A 195 -8.63 -6.66 19.64
C LEU A 195 -9.65 -6.65 18.49
N LYS A 196 -9.69 -5.53 17.75
CA LYS A 196 -10.54 -5.31 16.57
C LYS A 196 -9.85 -5.65 15.25
N ALA A 197 -8.53 -5.50 15.14
CA ALA A 197 -7.79 -5.78 13.91
C ALA A 197 -6.53 -6.60 14.14
N LEU A 198 -6.37 -7.67 13.37
CA LEU A 198 -5.18 -8.54 13.38
C LEU A 198 -4.63 -8.71 11.96
N SER A 199 -3.34 -8.39 11.77
CA SER A 199 -2.59 -8.63 10.53
C SER A 199 -1.36 -9.49 10.81
N LEU A 200 -1.28 -10.64 10.16
CA LEU A 200 -0.19 -11.62 10.27
C LEU A 200 0.48 -11.80 8.90
N TRP A 201 1.74 -11.39 8.80
CA TRP A 201 2.51 -11.49 7.55
C TRP A 201 3.73 -12.39 7.75
N ASN A 202 3.83 -13.48 6.98
CA ASN A 202 4.97 -14.42 6.92
C ASN A 202 5.43 -14.92 8.30
N ILE A 203 4.50 -15.54 9.03
CA ILE A 203 4.73 -16.09 10.38
C ILE A 203 4.59 -17.62 10.31
N PRO A 204 5.63 -18.36 9.87
CA PRO A 204 5.51 -19.79 9.54
C PRO A 204 5.19 -20.70 10.75
N ARG A 205 5.49 -20.24 11.98
CA ARG A 205 5.28 -20.98 13.24
C ARG A 205 3.92 -20.71 13.89
N VAL A 206 3.11 -19.82 13.33
CA VAL A 206 1.71 -19.62 13.71
C VAL A 206 0.83 -20.46 12.80
N GLY A 207 -0.03 -21.28 13.39
CA GLY A 207 -1.03 -22.06 12.68
C GLY A 207 -2.40 -21.96 13.33
N ASP A 208 -3.27 -22.92 13.02
CA ASP A 208 -4.67 -22.91 13.44
C ASP A 208 -4.87 -22.68 14.95
N GLY A 209 -4.04 -23.30 15.81
CA GLY A 209 -4.15 -23.16 17.26
C GLY A 209 -3.99 -21.70 17.77
N GLY A 210 -3.16 -20.89 17.11
CA GLY A 210 -3.00 -19.47 17.45
C GLY A 210 -4.25 -18.65 17.06
N LEU A 211 -4.82 -18.91 15.88
CA LEU A 211 -6.07 -18.26 15.45
C LEU A 211 -7.28 -18.75 16.24
N SER A 212 -7.35 -20.03 16.61
CA SER A 212 -8.43 -20.56 17.45
C SER A 212 -8.43 -19.95 18.84
N GLU A 213 -7.28 -19.63 19.42
CA GLU A 213 -7.24 -18.95 20.73
C GLU A 213 -7.64 -17.47 20.60
N ILE A 214 -7.18 -16.76 19.54
CA ILE A 214 -7.67 -15.40 19.22
C ILE A 214 -9.19 -15.40 19.05
N ALA A 215 -9.75 -16.37 18.33
CA ALA A 215 -11.18 -16.46 18.09
C ALA A 215 -11.99 -16.60 19.40
N LYS A 216 -11.50 -17.41 20.36
CA LYS A 216 -12.18 -17.67 21.64
C LYS A 216 -12.22 -16.48 22.61
N GLU A 217 -11.27 -15.56 22.52
CA GLU A 217 -11.13 -14.48 23.52
C GLU A 217 -11.37 -13.09 22.89
N CYS A 218 -11.11 -12.90 21.59
CA CYS A 218 -11.22 -11.62 20.87
C CYS A 218 -12.49 -11.51 20.02
N HIS A 219 -13.68 -11.60 20.63
CA HIS A 219 -14.98 -11.55 19.93
C HIS A 219 -15.30 -10.21 19.22
N LEU A 220 -14.52 -9.16 19.50
CA LEU A 220 -14.63 -7.84 18.87
C LEU A 220 -13.83 -7.73 17.56
N LEU A 221 -13.26 -8.82 17.05
CA LEU A 221 -12.48 -8.82 15.81
C LEU A 221 -13.36 -8.41 14.59
N GLU A 222 -13.00 -7.29 13.98
CA GLU A 222 -13.62 -6.70 12.79
C GLU A 222 -12.78 -6.93 11.52
N LYS A 223 -11.44 -6.98 11.63
CA LYS A 223 -10.53 -7.04 10.48
C LYS A 223 -9.47 -8.13 10.69
N LEU A 224 -9.40 -9.08 9.75
CA LEU A 224 -8.37 -10.13 9.72
C LEU A 224 -7.60 -10.09 8.40
N ASP A 225 -6.27 -10.06 8.48
CA ASP A 225 -5.36 -10.07 7.34
C ASP A 225 -4.29 -11.16 7.53
N LEU A 226 -4.22 -12.09 6.58
CA LEU A 226 -3.35 -13.26 6.59
C LEU A 226 -2.51 -13.29 5.31
N CYS A 227 -1.27 -12.84 5.40
CA CYS A 227 -0.32 -12.85 4.29
C CYS A 227 0.78 -13.91 4.53
N GLN A 228 0.99 -14.81 3.58
CA GLN A 228 2.05 -15.84 3.62
C GLN A 228 2.00 -16.73 4.89
N CYS A 229 0.81 -16.99 5.44
CA CYS A 229 0.62 -17.80 6.64
C CYS A 229 0.60 -19.31 6.32
N LEU A 230 1.79 -19.89 6.11
CA LEU A 230 1.98 -21.27 5.60
C LEU A 230 1.38 -22.40 6.46
N SER A 231 1.10 -22.13 7.74
CA SER A 231 0.62 -23.12 8.71
C SER A 231 -0.84 -22.92 9.13
N VAL A 232 -1.52 -21.90 8.62
CA VAL A 232 -2.97 -21.67 8.83
C VAL A 232 -3.76 -22.41 7.75
N SER A 233 -4.83 -23.09 8.15
CA SER A 233 -5.74 -23.85 7.29
C SER A 233 -7.20 -23.41 7.44
N ASN A 234 -8.12 -24.15 6.81
CA ASN A 234 -9.56 -23.98 7.01
C ASN A 234 -9.97 -23.99 8.50
N LYS A 235 -9.28 -24.77 9.35
CA LYS A 235 -9.60 -24.87 10.79
C LYS A 235 -9.46 -23.54 11.52
N GLY A 236 -8.41 -22.77 11.24
CA GLY A 236 -8.21 -21.44 11.80
C GLY A 236 -9.29 -20.46 11.36
N LEU A 237 -9.69 -20.48 10.08
CA LEU A 237 -10.78 -19.64 9.58
C LEU A 237 -12.15 -20.03 10.12
N ILE A 238 -12.44 -21.32 10.27
CA ILE A 238 -13.71 -21.82 10.85
C ILE A 238 -13.84 -21.34 12.29
N ALA A 239 -12.78 -21.47 13.10
CA ALA A 239 -12.79 -21.00 14.49
C ALA A 239 -13.07 -19.49 14.58
N ILE A 240 -12.45 -18.68 13.71
CA ILE A 240 -12.73 -17.23 13.60
C ILE A 240 -14.19 -17.00 13.18
N ALA A 241 -14.70 -17.71 12.17
CA ALA A 241 -16.07 -17.57 11.70
C ALA A 241 -17.12 -17.88 12.79
N GLU A 242 -16.85 -18.88 13.63
CA GLU A 242 -17.74 -19.31 14.72
C GLU A 242 -17.77 -18.33 15.92
N ASN A 243 -16.69 -17.59 16.18
CA ASN A 243 -16.53 -16.82 17.42
C ASN A 243 -16.31 -15.31 17.22
N CYS A 244 -16.15 -14.83 15.99
CA CYS A 244 -15.96 -13.41 15.65
C CYS A 244 -17.10 -12.87 14.74
N PRO A 245 -18.34 -12.72 15.26
CA PRO A 245 -19.51 -12.30 14.45
C PRO A 245 -19.43 -10.86 13.93
N ASN A 246 -18.46 -10.07 14.40
CA ASN A 246 -18.23 -8.69 14.00
C ASN A 246 -17.31 -8.53 12.79
N LEU A 247 -16.81 -9.61 12.20
CA LEU A 247 -15.86 -9.55 11.08
C LEU A 247 -16.46 -8.82 9.87
N THR A 248 -15.86 -7.67 9.52
CA THR A 248 -16.24 -6.81 8.39
C THR A 248 -15.29 -6.94 7.20
N SER A 249 -14.02 -7.26 7.45
CA SER A 249 -13.00 -7.37 6.39
C SER A 249 -12.09 -8.58 6.58
N LEU A 250 -11.94 -9.37 5.52
CA LEU A 250 -11.03 -10.51 5.46
C LEU A 250 -10.06 -10.38 4.27
N SER A 251 -8.76 -10.43 4.55
CA SER A 251 -7.68 -10.44 3.56
C SER A 251 -6.86 -11.72 3.70
N ILE A 252 -6.66 -12.43 2.60
CA ILE A 252 -5.90 -13.68 2.54
C ILE A 252 -4.99 -13.64 1.31
N GLU A 253 -3.68 -13.67 1.52
CA GLU A 253 -2.66 -13.65 0.48
C GLU A 253 -1.69 -14.82 0.65
N SER A 254 -1.48 -15.60 -0.42
CA SER A 254 -0.49 -16.67 -0.49
C SER A 254 -0.55 -17.67 0.69
N CYS A 255 -1.75 -18.06 1.10
CA CYS A 255 -1.98 -19.02 2.20
C CYS A 255 -2.35 -20.40 1.63
N PRO A 256 -1.39 -21.34 1.44
CA PRO A 256 -1.58 -22.52 0.60
C PRO A 256 -2.51 -23.60 1.18
N LYS A 257 -2.85 -23.53 2.48
CA LYS A 257 -3.72 -24.51 3.16
C LYS A 257 -5.14 -23.98 3.42
N ILE A 258 -5.44 -22.75 3.00
CA ILE A 258 -6.79 -22.18 3.05
C ILE A 258 -7.49 -22.45 1.72
N GLY A 259 -8.69 -23.00 1.80
CA GLY A 259 -9.54 -23.33 0.67
C GLY A 259 -11.03 -23.13 0.93
N ASN A 260 -11.85 -23.89 0.22
CA ASN A 260 -13.29 -23.63 0.09
C ASN A 260 -14.08 -23.68 1.41
N GLU A 261 -13.75 -24.59 2.33
CA GLU A 261 -14.50 -24.78 3.59
C GLU A 261 -14.38 -23.57 4.52
N GLY A 262 -13.18 -22.97 4.63
CA GLY A 262 -12.96 -21.78 5.44
C GLY A 262 -13.77 -20.58 4.93
N LEU A 263 -13.84 -20.39 3.61
CA LEU A 263 -14.63 -19.33 2.99
C LEU A 263 -16.15 -19.56 3.14
N GLN A 264 -16.60 -20.82 3.06
CA GLN A 264 -18.00 -21.19 3.30
C GLN A 264 -18.41 -20.87 4.75
N ALA A 265 -17.58 -21.20 5.74
CA ALA A 265 -17.84 -20.87 7.14
C ALA A 265 -17.90 -19.35 7.36
N ILE A 266 -16.91 -18.60 6.86
CA ILE A 266 -16.89 -17.13 6.93
C ILE A 266 -18.17 -16.53 6.30
N GLY A 267 -18.54 -16.93 5.09
CA GLY A 267 -19.72 -16.41 4.40
C GLY A 267 -21.04 -16.69 5.14
N LYS A 268 -21.12 -17.82 5.86
CA LYS A 268 -22.32 -18.24 6.59
C LYS A 268 -22.44 -17.64 7.99
N LEU A 269 -21.31 -17.43 8.69
CA LEU A 269 -21.29 -17.09 10.12
C LEU A 269 -20.85 -15.65 10.42
N CYS A 270 -20.32 -14.90 9.44
CA CYS A 270 -19.94 -13.49 9.59
C CYS A 270 -20.97 -12.56 8.91
N PRO A 271 -22.11 -12.23 9.55
CA PRO A 271 -23.20 -11.46 8.93
C PRO A 271 -22.85 -10.00 8.61
N LYS A 272 -21.73 -9.48 9.12
CA LYS A 272 -21.25 -8.11 8.88
C LYS A 272 -20.16 -8.02 7.81
N LEU A 273 -19.84 -9.10 7.10
CA LEU A 273 -18.73 -9.15 6.14
C LEU A 273 -19.00 -8.24 4.93
N GLN A 274 -18.28 -7.11 4.86
CA GLN A 274 -18.41 -6.11 3.81
C GLN A 274 -17.30 -6.18 2.76
N SER A 275 -16.11 -6.68 3.12
CA SER A 275 -14.93 -6.66 2.27
C SER A 275 -14.18 -7.99 2.29
N ILE A 276 -13.87 -8.53 1.12
CA ILE A 276 -12.96 -9.67 0.99
C ILE A 276 -11.89 -9.46 -0.08
N SER A 277 -10.67 -9.85 0.25
CA SER A 277 -9.52 -9.93 -0.66
C SER A 277 -8.90 -11.31 -0.57
N ILE A 278 -8.89 -12.05 -1.68
CA ILE A 278 -8.23 -13.35 -1.77
C ILE A 278 -7.23 -13.31 -2.93
N LYS A 279 -5.95 -13.57 -2.62
CA LYS A 279 -4.85 -13.52 -3.57
C LYS A 279 -3.99 -14.78 -3.49
N ASP A 280 -3.71 -15.38 -4.63
CA ASP A 280 -2.74 -16.49 -4.82
C ASP A 280 -2.96 -17.65 -3.82
N CYS A 281 -4.23 -18.01 -3.59
CA CYS A 281 -4.64 -19.09 -2.68
C CYS A 281 -5.10 -20.32 -3.50
N PRO A 282 -4.23 -21.34 -3.73
CA PRO A 282 -4.46 -22.37 -4.74
C PRO A 282 -5.59 -23.36 -4.42
N LEU A 283 -5.98 -23.52 -3.15
CA LEU A 283 -7.10 -24.37 -2.73
C LEU A 283 -8.45 -23.63 -2.72
N VAL A 284 -8.46 -22.32 -3.04
CA VAL A 284 -9.69 -21.56 -3.26
C VAL A 284 -10.10 -21.70 -4.72
N GLY A 285 -11.21 -22.38 -4.94
CA GLY A 285 -11.84 -22.57 -6.24
C GLY A 285 -13.33 -22.22 -6.21
N ASP A 286 -14.04 -22.64 -7.25
CA ASP A 286 -15.41 -22.20 -7.52
C ASP A 286 -16.38 -22.44 -6.35
N HIS A 287 -16.30 -23.59 -5.67
CA HIS A 287 -17.17 -23.91 -4.54
C HIS A 287 -17.03 -22.91 -3.36
N GLY A 288 -15.80 -22.46 -3.07
CA GLY A 288 -15.51 -21.54 -1.98
C GLY A 288 -16.03 -20.13 -2.26
N VAL A 289 -15.68 -19.60 -3.44
CA VAL A 289 -16.17 -18.29 -3.91
C VAL A 289 -17.70 -18.28 -4.00
N SER A 290 -18.29 -19.37 -4.48
CA SER A 290 -19.74 -19.46 -4.65
C SER A 290 -20.50 -19.55 -3.34
N SER A 291 -20.02 -20.38 -2.39
CA SER A 291 -20.62 -20.50 -1.05
C SER A 291 -20.57 -19.18 -0.29
N LEU A 292 -19.45 -18.46 -0.41
CA LEU A 292 -19.25 -17.14 0.17
C LEU A 292 -20.25 -16.13 -0.38
N LEU A 293 -20.33 -15.98 -1.71
CA LEU A 293 -21.17 -14.97 -2.37
C LEU A 293 -22.67 -15.25 -2.20
N ALA A 294 -23.08 -16.52 -2.25
CA ALA A 294 -24.47 -16.91 -2.00
C ALA A 294 -24.90 -16.56 -0.56
N SER A 295 -24.02 -16.76 0.42
CA SER A 295 -24.31 -16.50 1.83
C SER A 295 -24.22 -15.00 2.20
N ALA A 296 -23.24 -14.27 1.66
CA ALA A 296 -22.97 -12.86 1.97
C ALA A 296 -23.57 -11.85 0.96
N SER A 297 -24.47 -12.30 0.07
CA SER A 297 -25.05 -11.53 -1.06
C SER A 297 -25.63 -10.15 -0.67
N SER A 298 -26.18 -10.02 0.54
CA SER A 298 -26.82 -8.81 1.05
C SER A 298 -25.88 -7.79 1.72
N VAL A 299 -24.61 -8.17 1.97
CA VAL A 299 -23.67 -7.37 2.79
C VAL A 299 -22.31 -7.17 2.14
N LEU A 300 -21.86 -8.10 1.29
CA LEU A 300 -20.54 -8.04 0.66
C LEU A 300 -20.49 -6.95 -0.41
N SER A 301 -19.72 -5.90 -0.15
CA SER A 301 -19.62 -4.68 -0.98
C SER A 301 -18.33 -4.60 -1.79
N LYS A 302 -17.21 -5.13 -1.25
CA LYS A 302 -15.89 -5.09 -1.88
C LYS A 302 -15.37 -6.51 -2.06
N VAL A 303 -15.09 -6.88 -3.31
CA VAL A 303 -14.61 -8.22 -3.67
C VAL A 303 -13.35 -8.09 -4.52
N LYS A 304 -12.24 -8.65 -4.04
CA LYS A 304 -10.98 -8.74 -4.76
C LYS A 304 -10.55 -10.21 -4.87
N LEU A 305 -10.42 -10.69 -6.10
CA LEU A 305 -9.98 -12.05 -6.42
C LEU A 305 -8.76 -11.98 -7.35
N GLN A 306 -7.63 -12.52 -6.92
CA GLN A 306 -6.38 -12.49 -7.68
C GLN A 306 -5.70 -13.86 -7.70
N GLY A 307 -5.30 -14.34 -8.89
CA GLY A 307 -4.48 -15.55 -9.04
C GLY A 307 -5.13 -16.82 -8.47
N LEU A 308 -6.46 -16.93 -8.53
CA LEU A 308 -7.22 -18.06 -8.00
C LEU A 308 -7.55 -19.08 -9.10
N ASN A 309 -7.70 -20.34 -8.70
CA ASN A 309 -8.11 -21.43 -9.58
C ASN A 309 -9.65 -21.50 -9.70
N ILE A 310 -10.23 -20.45 -10.27
CA ILE A 310 -11.67 -20.32 -10.51
C ILE A 310 -11.99 -20.29 -12.01
N THR A 311 -13.20 -20.73 -12.35
CA THR A 311 -13.68 -20.83 -13.73
C THR A 311 -14.81 -19.83 -14.01
N ASP A 312 -15.39 -19.92 -15.21
CA ASP A 312 -16.61 -19.20 -15.62
C ASP A 312 -17.76 -19.33 -14.59
N PHE A 313 -17.80 -20.43 -13.82
CA PHE A 313 -18.81 -20.65 -12.79
C PHE A 313 -18.76 -19.59 -11.68
N SER A 314 -17.57 -19.29 -11.15
CA SER A 314 -17.43 -18.22 -10.13
C SER A 314 -17.92 -16.88 -10.64
N LEU A 315 -17.65 -16.54 -11.91
CA LEU A 315 -18.08 -15.26 -12.48
C LEU A 315 -19.59 -15.22 -12.72
N ALA A 316 -20.21 -16.32 -13.12
CA ALA A 316 -21.67 -16.44 -13.16
C ALA A 316 -22.31 -16.23 -11.77
N VAL A 317 -21.69 -16.78 -10.72
CA VAL A 317 -22.16 -16.63 -9.33
C VAL A 317 -21.93 -15.22 -8.80
N ILE A 318 -20.79 -14.56 -9.11
CA ILE A 318 -20.58 -13.12 -8.87
C ILE A 318 -21.66 -12.30 -9.56
N GLY A 319 -21.93 -12.60 -10.84
CA GLY A 319 -22.94 -11.93 -11.65
C GLY A 319 -24.36 -12.04 -11.09
N HIS A 320 -24.72 -13.18 -10.48
CA HIS A 320 -26.07 -13.42 -9.95
C HIS A 320 -26.26 -12.96 -8.49
N TYR A 321 -25.29 -13.24 -7.61
CA TYR A 321 -25.39 -12.95 -6.18
C TYR A 321 -24.73 -11.64 -5.75
N GLY A 322 -24.01 -10.94 -6.64
CA GLY A 322 -23.30 -9.68 -6.38
C GLY A 322 -24.19 -8.44 -6.14
N LYS A 323 -25.39 -8.60 -5.61
CA LYS A 323 -26.43 -7.56 -5.42
C LYS A 323 -25.99 -6.37 -4.58
N SER A 324 -25.02 -6.57 -3.70
CA SER A 324 -24.48 -5.55 -2.80
C SER A 324 -23.06 -5.09 -3.19
N VAL A 325 -22.45 -5.71 -4.21
CA VAL A 325 -21.07 -5.43 -4.62
C VAL A 325 -21.02 -4.06 -5.30
N THR A 326 -20.23 -3.16 -4.74
CA THR A 326 -19.95 -1.81 -5.26
C THR A 326 -18.57 -1.71 -5.89
N ASN A 327 -17.60 -2.51 -5.42
CA ASN A 327 -16.24 -2.58 -5.95
C ASN A 327 -15.86 -4.03 -6.25
N LEU A 328 -15.51 -4.31 -7.50
CA LEU A 328 -15.06 -5.64 -7.94
C LEU A 328 -13.67 -5.53 -8.59
N MET A 329 -12.71 -6.30 -8.08
CA MET A 329 -11.37 -6.45 -8.65
C MET A 329 -11.12 -7.91 -9.02
N LEU A 330 -10.83 -8.16 -10.30
CA LEU A 330 -10.52 -9.48 -10.85
C LEU A 330 -9.14 -9.44 -11.51
N SER A 331 -8.18 -10.24 -11.04
CA SER A 331 -6.79 -10.17 -11.51
C SER A 331 -6.17 -11.55 -11.79
N GLY A 332 -5.64 -11.75 -13.00
CA GLY A 332 -4.87 -12.93 -13.35
C GLY A 332 -5.64 -14.25 -13.29
N LEU A 333 -6.95 -14.22 -13.56
CA LEU A 333 -7.83 -15.39 -13.53
C LEU A 333 -7.69 -16.18 -14.84
N GLN A 334 -6.70 -17.09 -14.88
CA GLN A 334 -6.29 -17.78 -16.12
C GLN A 334 -7.34 -18.76 -16.66
N ASN A 335 -8.16 -19.36 -15.79
CA ASN A 335 -9.16 -20.38 -16.15
C ASN A 335 -10.55 -19.79 -16.43
N VAL A 336 -10.65 -18.47 -16.56
CA VAL A 336 -11.89 -17.73 -16.87
C VAL A 336 -11.87 -17.31 -18.33
N SER A 337 -12.84 -17.82 -19.09
CA SER A 337 -13.04 -17.55 -20.50
C SER A 337 -13.95 -16.33 -20.75
N GLU A 338 -14.13 -15.99 -22.02
CA GLU A 338 -15.14 -15.02 -22.48
C GLU A 338 -16.54 -15.31 -21.89
N LYS A 339 -16.91 -16.59 -21.76
CA LYS A 339 -18.22 -16.98 -21.23
C LYS A 339 -18.42 -16.54 -19.79
N GLY A 340 -17.39 -16.62 -18.94
CA GLY A 340 -17.46 -16.19 -17.55
C GLY A 340 -17.80 -14.70 -17.44
N PHE A 341 -17.05 -13.84 -18.12
CA PHE A 341 -17.30 -12.39 -18.12
C PHE A 341 -18.64 -12.02 -18.80
N TRP A 342 -19.00 -12.71 -19.89
CA TRP A 342 -20.28 -12.51 -20.57
C TRP A 342 -21.48 -12.88 -19.69
N VAL A 343 -21.44 -14.03 -18.99
CA VAL A 343 -22.51 -14.40 -18.04
C VAL A 343 -22.52 -13.46 -16.84
N MET A 344 -21.35 -13.03 -16.33
CA MET A 344 -21.27 -12.08 -15.22
C MET A 344 -22.01 -10.76 -15.52
N GLY A 345 -21.87 -10.23 -16.73
CA GLY A 345 -22.65 -9.08 -17.20
C GLY A 345 -24.14 -9.39 -17.31
N ASN A 346 -24.51 -10.44 -18.07
CA ASN A 346 -25.92 -10.74 -18.36
C ASN A 346 -26.72 -11.29 -17.17
N ALA A 347 -26.08 -11.71 -16.07
CA ALA A 347 -26.76 -12.22 -14.88
C ALA A 347 -27.50 -11.15 -14.05
N GLN A 348 -27.31 -9.85 -14.36
CA GLN A 348 -28.05 -8.71 -13.79
C GLN A 348 -28.02 -8.55 -12.26
N GLY A 349 -27.25 -9.32 -11.49
CA GLY A 349 -27.11 -9.13 -10.04
C GLY A 349 -26.26 -7.92 -9.66
N LEU A 350 -25.28 -7.54 -10.48
CA LEU A 350 -24.30 -6.45 -10.20
C LEU A 350 -24.87 -5.02 -10.35
N GLN A 351 -26.14 -4.79 -10.00
CA GLN A 351 -26.80 -3.48 -10.18
C GLN A 351 -26.22 -2.36 -9.31
N LYS A 352 -25.52 -2.66 -8.22
CA LYS A 352 -24.85 -1.66 -7.37
C LYS A 352 -23.37 -1.45 -7.70
N LEU A 353 -22.84 -2.14 -8.72
CA LEU A 353 -21.42 -2.08 -9.06
C LEU A 353 -21.05 -0.70 -9.59
N ALA A 354 -20.29 0.06 -8.81
CA ALA A 354 -19.85 1.41 -9.16
C ALA A 354 -18.43 1.43 -9.75
N SER A 355 -17.60 0.45 -9.38
CA SER A 355 -16.19 0.38 -9.78
C SER A 355 -15.78 -1.06 -10.11
N LEU A 356 -15.29 -1.28 -11.33
CA LEU A 356 -14.81 -2.55 -11.84
C LEU A 356 -13.35 -2.41 -12.29
N MET A 357 -12.47 -3.27 -11.77
CA MET A 357 -11.09 -3.38 -12.22
C MET A 357 -10.80 -4.81 -12.68
N ILE A 358 -10.33 -4.95 -13.93
CA ILE A 358 -9.90 -6.25 -14.47
C ILE A 358 -8.44 -6.14 -14.93
N THR A 359 -7.59 -7.07 -14.48
CA THR A 359 -6.15 -7.07 -14.76
C THR A 359 -5.70 -8.43 -15.27
N SER A 360 -5.08 -8.50 -16.45
CA SER A 360 -4.48 -9.72 -17.01
C SER A 360 -5.42 -10.94 -17.06
N CYS A 361 -6.72 -10.73 -17.33
CA CYS A 361 -7.69 -11.80 -17.51
C CYS A 361 -7.94 -12.02 -19.01
N TRP A 362 -7.70 -13.24 -19.50
CA TRP A 362 -7.77 -13.54 -20.94
C TRP A 362 -9.19 -13.56 -21.48
N GLY A 363 -10.19 -13.88 -20.65
CA GLY A 363 -11.60 -13.84 -21.00
C GLY A 363 -12.19 -12.45 -21.26
N VAL A 364 -11.41 -11.36 -21.17
CA VAL A 364 -11.90 -10.00 -21.53
C VAL A 364 -11.78 -9.78 -23.03
N THR A 365 -12.86 -10.11 -23.74
CA THR A 365 -13.10 -9.85 -25.16
C THR A 365 -14.12 -8.73 -25.36
N ASP A 366 -14.27 -8.26 -26.60
CA ASP A 366 -15.26 -7.27 -27.02
C ASP A 366 -16.70 -7.62 -26.60
N VAL A 367 -17.14 -8.86 -26.89
CA VAL A 367 -18.50 -9.34 -26.59
C VAL A 367 -18.73 -9.43 -25.07
N SER A 368 -17.70 -9.86 -24.32
CA SER A 368 -17.78 -9.90 -22.86
C SER A 368 -17.85 -8.51 -22.24
N LEU A 369 -17.11 -7.54 -22.80
CA LEU A 369 -17.07 -6.17 -22.29
C LEU A 369 -18.38 -5.44 -22.58
N GLU A 370 -18.94 -5.57 -23.80
CA GLU A 370 -20.25 -5.02 -24.13
C GLU A 370 -21.34 -5.56 -23.18
N ALA A 371 -21.32 -6.87 -22.88
CA ALA A 371 -22.24 -7.50 -21.93
C ALA A 371 -22.07 -6.96 -20.50
N MET A 372 -20.84 -6.73 -20.03
CA MET A 372 -20.58 -6.09 -18.74
C MET A 372 -21.16 -4.67 -18.68
N GLY A 373 -21.03 -3.88 -19.76
CA GLY A 373 -21.63 -2.53 -19.85
C GLY A 373 -23.16 -2.54 -19.83
N LYS A 374 -23.81 -3.51 -20.50
CA LYS A 374 -25.28 -3.68 -20.46
C LYS A 374 -25.78 -4.13 -19.08
N GLY A 375 -25.03 -4.99 -18.41
CA GLY A 375 -25.43 -5.58 -17.13
C GLY A 375 -25.25 -4.69 -15.91
N CYS A 376 -24.13 -3.94 -15.87
CA CYS A 376 -23.70 -3.16 -14.72
C CYS A 376 -24.18 -1.70 -14.85
N THR A 377 -25.49 -1.48 -14.75
CA THR A 377 -26.14 -0.19 -15.08
C THR A 377 -25.63 1.02 -14.31
N ASN A 378 -25.10 0.84 -13.09
CA ASN A 378 -24.54 1.90 -12.25
C ASN A 378 -23.00 1.98 -12.29
N LEU A 379 -22.34 1.34 -13.27
CA LEU A 379 -20.88 1.33 -13.39
C LEU A 379 -20.35 2.72 -13.75
N LYS A 380 -19.70 3.38 -12.78
CA LYS A 380 -19.11 4.72 -12.93
C LYS A 380 -17.63 4.69 -13.29
N GLN A 381 -16.90 3.67 -12.84
CA GLN A 381 -15.45 3.57 -13.00
C GLN A 381 -15.07 2.20 -13.56
N MET A 382 -14.39 2.19 -14.72
CA MET A 382 -13.87 0.98 -15.33
C MET A 382 -12.35 1.08 -15.51
N CYS A 383 -11.61 0.11 -14.99
CA CYS A 383 -10.17 0.01 -15.16
C CYS A 383 -9.79 -1.33 -15.79
N LEU A 384 -9.24 -1.29 -17.00
CA LEU A 384 -8.78 -2.46 -17.75
C LEU A 384 -7.26 -2.40 -17.86
N ARG A 385 -6.58 -3.46 -17.38
CA ARG A 385 -5.13 -3.58 -17.42
C ARG A 385 -4.72 -4.87 -18.12
N ARG A 386 -3.83 -4.79 -19.12
CA ARG A 386 -3.32 -5.96 -19.87
C ARG A 386 -4.43 -6.84 -20.46
N CYS A 387 -5.51 -6.22 -20.93
CA CYS A 387 -6.61 -6.91 -21.60
C CYS A 387 -6.27 -7.10 -23.09
N CYS A 388 -5.49 -8.13 -23.40
CA CYS A 388 -4.84 -8.34 -24.71
C CYS A 388 -5.79 -8.67 -25.88
N PHE A 389 -7.07 -8.93 -25.63
CA PHE A 389 -8.08 -9.29 -26.63
C PHE A 389 -9.14 -8.22 -26.87
N LEU A 390 -9.07 -7.08 -26.18
CA LEU A 390 -9.97 -5.94 -26.36
C LEU A 390 -9.58 -5.14 -27.61
N SER A 391 -10.50 -4.96 -28.55
CA SER A 391 -10.35 -4.12 -29.74
C SER A 391 -11.01 -2.75 -29.58
N ASP A 392 -10.86 -1.91 -30.61
CA ASP A 392 -11.56 -0.63 -30.71
C ASP A 392 -13.09 -0.81 -30.74
N ASP A 393 -13.60 -1.79 -31.48
CA ASP A 393 -15.05 -2.03 -31.62
C ASP A 393 -15.67 -2.43 -30.29
N GLY A 394 -15.03 -3.31 -29.54
CA GLY A 394 -15.48 -3.72 -28.20
C GLY A 394 -15.45 -2.59 -27.19
N LEU A 395 -14.41 -1.74 -27.24
CA LEU A 395 -14.30 -0.57 -26.37
C LEU A 395 -15.40 0.46 -26.65
N VAL A 396 -15.70 0.72 -27.93
CA VAL A 396 -16.77 1.64 -28.35
C VAL A 396 -18.16 1.07 -28.05
N ALA A 397 -18.38 -0.23 -28.26
CA ALA A 397 -19.63 -0.90 -27.90
C ALA A 397 -19.88 -0.86 -26.39
N PHE A 398 -18.84 -1.09 -25.58
CA PHE A 398 -18.89 -0.95 -24.12
C PHE A 398 -19.21 0.46 -23.66
N ALA A 399 -18.52 1.48 -24.18
CA ALA A 399 -18.81 2.86 -23.82
C ALA A 399 -20.28 3.20 -24.11
N LYS A 400 -20.79 2.78 -25.27
CA LYS A 400 -22.21 2.96 -25.67
C LYS A 400 -23.20 2.22 -24.78
N SER A 401 -22.86 1.04 -24.25
CA SER A 401 -23.77 0.30 -23.35
C SER A 401 -23.68 0.75 -21.89
N ALA A 402 -22.52 1.19 -21.42
CA ALA A 402 -22.28 1.65 -20.05
C ALA A 402 -22.71 3.11 -19.83
N GLY A 403 -24.03 3.37 -19.88
CA GLY A 403 -24.60 4.73 -19.83
C GLY A 403 -24.30 5.56 -18.57
N SER A 404 -23.79 4.96 -17.49
CA SER A 404 -23.39 5.63 -16.25
C SER A 404 -21.87 5.85 -16.12
N LEU A 405 -21.08 5.54 -17.14
CA LEU A 405 -19.61 5.54 -17.07
C LEU A 405 -19.03 6.95 -17.01
N GLU A 406 -18.44 7.30 -15.86
CA GLU A 406 -17.81 8.61 -15.62
C GLU A 406 -16.28 8.58 -15.80
N CYS A 407 -15.63 7.43 -15.54
CA CYS A 407 -14.18 7.29 -15.61
C CYS A 407 -13.76 5.97 -16.28
N LEU A 408 -12.86 6.06 -17.26
CA LEU A 408 -12.30 4.93 -17.98
C LEU A 408 -10.77 4.98 -17.92
N GLN A 409 -10.16 3.91 -17.39
CA GLN A 409 -8.71 3.71 -17.39
C GLN A 409 -8.33 2.48 -18.22
N LEU A 410 -7.43 2.66 -19.18
CA LEU A 410 -6.81 1.61 -19.97
C LEU A 410 -5.30 1.59 -19.69
N GLU A 411 -4.74 0.42 -19.37
CA GLU A 411 -3.32 0.25 -19.07
C GLU A 411 -2.74 -0.97 -19.81
N GLU A 412 -1.71 -0.77 -20.63
CA GLU A 412 -1.08 -1.83 -21.43
C GLU A 412 -2.09 -2.59 -22.35
N CYS A 413 -3.20 -1.94 -22.73
CA CYS A 413 -4.24 -2.43 -23.64
C CYS A 413 -3.82 -2.26 -25.12
N ASN A 414 -2.83 -3.02 -25.56
CA ASN A 414 -2.09 -2.79 -26.80
C ASN A 414 -2.84 -3.09 -28.13
N ARG A 415 -4.12 -3.49 -28.07
CA ARG A 415 -4.99 -3.63 -29.25
C ARG A 415 -5.91 -2.43 -29.48
N VAL A 416 -6.04 -1.53 -28.50
CA VAL A 416 -6.77 -0.27 -28.64
C VAL A 416 -5.89 0.72 -29.40
N THR A 417 -6.47 1.36 -30.41
CA THR A 417 -5.82 2.34 -31.29
C THR A 417 -6.49 3.71 -31.16
N GLN A 418 -6.00 4.69 -31.93
CA GLN A 418 -6.60 6.03 -32.01
C GLN A 418 -8.10 5.98 -32.37
N SER A 419 -8.53 5.04 -33.22
CA SER A 419 -9.94 4.87 -33.64
C SER A 419 -10.86 4.54 -32.46
N GLY A 420 -10.45 3.62 -31.57
CA GLY A 420 -11.22 3.28 -30.37
C GLY A 420 -11.32 4.46 -29.41
N ILE A 421 -10.23 5.23 -29.24
CA ILE A 421 -10.25 6.44 -28.41
C ILE A 421 -11.23 7.49 -28.96
N ILE A 422 -11.23 7.77 -30.27
CA ILE A 422 -12.19 8.70 -30.91
C ILE A 422 -13.63 8.21 -30.70
N GLY A 423 -13.87 6.91 -30.88
CA GLY A 423 -15.21 6.33 -30.72
C GLY A 423 -15.72 6.35 -29.27
N VAL A 424 -14.83 6.29 -28.28
CA VAL A 424 -15.17 6.49 -26.86
C VAL A 424 -15.42 7.97 -26.56
N LEU A 425 -14.60 8.89 -27.06
CA LEU A 425 -14.78 10.33 -26.88
C LEU A 425 -16.07 10.85 -27.52
N SER A 426 -16.53 10.18 -28.60
CA SER A 426 -17.84 10.43 -29.21
C SER A 426 -19.03 10.08 -28.29
N ASN A 427 -18.80 9.50 -27.11
CA ASN A 427 -19.82 9.21 -26.11
C ASN A 427 -19.84 10.31 -25.02
N CYS A 428 -21.01 10.94 -24.87
CA CYS A 428 -21.17 12.13 -24.04
C CYS A 428 -21.22 11.90 -22.51
N GLY A 429 -21.03 10.68 -22.00
CA GLY A 429 -21.05 10.39 -20.56
C GLY A 429 -19.73 10.62 -19.80
N LEU A 430 -18.59 10.52 -20.49
CA LEU A 430 -17.29 10.32 -19.84
C LEU A 430 -16.69 11.63 -19.29
N LYS A 431 -16.30 11.64 -18.00
CA LYS A 431 -15.68 12.79 -17.33
C LYS A 431 -14.15 12.69 -17.25
N SER A 432 -13.62 11.47 -17.19
CA SER A 432 -12.18 11.21 -17.11
C SER A 432 -11.76 10.04 -18.01
N LEU A 433 -10.72 10.26 -18.82
CA LEU A 433 -10.07 9.23 -19.62
C LEU A 433 -8.59 9.12 -19.23
N THR A 434 -8.14 7.90 -18.92
CA THR A 434 -6.75 7.62 -18.56
C THR A 434 -6.19 6.49 -19.42
N LEU A 435 -5.11 6.77 -20.14
CA LEU A 435 -4.38 5.83 -21.01
C LEU A 435 -2.95 5.70 -20.49
N VAL A 436 -2.49 4.48 -20.20
CA VAL A 436 -1.16 4.23 -19.64
C VAL A 436 -0.45 3.13 -20.43
N LYS A 437 0.68 3.46 -21.07
CA LYS A 437 1.48 2.52 -21.88
C LYS A 437 0.65 1.74 -22.92
N CYS A 438 -0.35 2.37 -23.53
CA CYS A 438 -1.14 1.77 -24.60
C CYS A 438 -0.35 1.85 -25.91
N LEU A 439 0.52 0.86 -26.17
CA LEU A 439 1.46 0.85 -27.30
C LEU A 439 0.81 0.55 -28.67
N GLY A 440 -0.49 0.23 -28.68
CA GLY A 440 -1.30 0.04 -29.90
C GLY A 440 -1.70 1.34 -30.59
N ILE A 441 -1.67 2.46 -29.85
CA ILE A 441 -1.95 3.80 -30.40
C ILE A 441 -0.81 4.19 -31.33
N LYS A 442 -1.16 4.70 -32.51
CA LYS A 442 -0.24 5.23 -33.53
C LYS A 442 -0.76 6.58 -33.98
N ASP A 443 0.13 7.54 -34.18
CA ASP A 443 -0.25 8.90 -34.54
C ASP A 443 -0.54 8.97 -36.04
N MET A 444 -1.81 8.81 -36.40
CA MET A 444 -2.27 8.86 -37.78
C MET A 444 -3.15 10.10 -37.96
N SER A 445 -3.01 10.77 -39.11
CA SER A 445 -3.94 11.83 -39.52
C SER A 445 -5.26 11.21 -39.97
N VAL A 446 -6.07 10.76 -39.00
CA VAL A 446 -7.46 10.39 -39.22
C VAL A 446 -8.20 11.66 -39.66
N GLY A 447 -9.01 11.56 -40.72
CA GLY A 447 -9.82 12.68 -41.19
C GLY A 447 -10.69 13.27 -40.08
N ALA A 448 -11.01 14.56 -40.18
CA ALA A 448 -11.78 15.27 -39.16
C ALA A 448 -13.06 14.48 -38.81
N PRO A 449 -13.27 14.14 -37.53
CA PRO A 449 -14.34 13.22 -37.17
C PRO A 449 -15.67 14.00 -37.24
N LEU A 450 -16.68 13.43 -37.88
CA LEU A 450 -18.03 14.00 -37.97
C LEU A 450 -18.81 13.93 -36.64
N SER A 451 -18.12 13.68 -35.53
CA SER A 451 -18.68 13.51 -34.18
C SER A 451 -18.90 14.85 -33.48
N SER A 452 -20.00 14.96 -32.75
CA SER A 452 -20.27 16.09 -31.85
C SER A 452 -19.19 16.21 -30.76
N PRO A 453 -18.84 17.44 -30.32
CA PRO A 453 -17.94 17.65 -29.18
C PRO A 453 -18.41 16.97 -27.89
N CYS A 454 -17.45 16.39 -27.17
CA CYS A 454 -17.60 15.78 -25.86
C CYS A 454 -17.48 16.86 -24.77
N ASN A 455 -18.63 17.42 -24.38
CA ASN A 455 -18.70 18.50 -23.39
C ASN A 455 -18.64 18.03 -21.92
N SER A 456 -18.50 16.73 -21.68
CA SER A 456 -18.43 16.12 -20.33
C SER A 456 -17.02 15.82 -19.87
N LEU A 457 -16.05 15.64 -20.78
CA LEU A 457 -14.69 15.26 -20.44
C LEU A 457 -13.92 16.44 -19.84
N LYS A 458 -13.56 16.31 -18.56
CA LYS A 458 -12.78 17.32 -17.81
C LYS A 458 -11.33 16.91 -17.58
N SER A 459 -11.05 15.61 -17.59
CA SER A 459 -9.74 15.05 -17.25
C SER A 459 -9.24 14.08 -18.31
N LEU A 460 -8.04 14.34 -18.81
CA LEU A 460 -7.32 13.49 -19.76
C LEU A 460 -5.92 13.18 -19.21
N SER A 461 -5.61 11.91 -19.01
CA SER A 461 -4.26 11.43 -18.69
C SER A 461 -3.81 10.46 -19.79
N VAL A 462 -2.70 10.74 -20.46
CA VAL A 462 -2.09 9.90 -21.50
C VAL A 462 -0.61 9.76 -21.18
N ARG A 463 -0.23 8.63 -20.59
CA ARG A 463 1.09 8.43 -19.99
C ARG A 463 1.89 7.33 -20.67
N ASN A 464 3.11 7.66 -21.10
CA ASN A 464 4.03 6.72 -21.77
C ASN A 464 3.41 5.99 -22.99
N CYS A 465 2.45 6.61 -23.68
CA CYS A 465 1.84 6.09 -24.91
C CYS A 465 2.61 6.64 -26.11
N SER A 466 3.74 6.04 -26.47
CA SER A 466 4.71 6.63 -27.44
C SER A 466 4.16 6.97 -28.82
N GLY A 467 3.08 6.31 -29.27
CA GLY A 467 2.38 6.62 -30.52
C GLY A 467 1.18 7.56 -30.38
N PHE A 468 0.94 8.18 -29.21
CA PHE A 468 -0.01 9.28 -29.06
C PHE A 468 0.74 10.59 -29.34
N GLY A 469 0.56 11.14 -30.54
CA GLY A 469 1.35 12.26 -31.04
C GLY A 469 0.53 13.52 -31.35
N THR A 470 0.99 14.28 -32.33
CA THR A 470 0.47 15.61 -32.68
C THR A 470 -0.91 15.54 -33.33
N ALA A 471 -1.17 14.55 -34.19
CA ALA A 471 -2.48 14.36 -34.80
C ALA A 471 -3.52 13.93 -33.77
N SER A 472 -3.12 13.07 -32.82
CA SER A 472 -3.93 12.63 -31.70
C SER A 472 -4.32 13.78 -30.78
N LEU A 473 -3.37 14.65 -30.40
CA LEU A 473 -3.63 15.83 -29.57
C LEU A 473 -4.54 16.85 -30.25
N ALA A 474 -4.26 17.21 -31.51
CA ALA A 474 -5.07 18.16 -32.26
C ALA A 474 -6.52 17.67 -32.47
N MET A 475 -6.73 16.35 -32.51
CA MET A 475 -8.05 15.73 -32.57
C MET A 475 -8.77 15.79 -31.22
N VAL A 476 -8.08 15.53 -30.10
CA VAL A 476 -8.68 15.67 -28.77
C VAL A 476 -9.04 17.12 -28.45
N GLY A 477 -8.21 18.10 -28.83
CA GLY A 477 -8.54 19.52 -28.70
C GLY A 477 -9.90 19.87 -29.32
N LYS A 478 -10.12 19.45 -30.57
CA LYS A 478 -11.40 19.65 -31.29
C LYS A 478 -12.59 18.90 -30.68
N LEU A 479 -12.35 17.81 -29.97
CA LEU A 479 -13.40 16.97 -29.39
C LEU A 479 -13.72 17.30 -27.94
N CYS A 480 -12.83 17.95 -27.18
CA CYS A 480 -12.96 18.06 -25.73
C CYS A 480 -12.71 19.51 -25.24
N PRO A 481 -13.57 20.48 -25.59
CA PRO A 481 -13.37 21.89 -25.23
C PRO A 481 -13.51 22.16 -23.71
N GLN A 482 -14.05 21.21 -22.95
CA GLN A 482 -14.30 21.34 -21.50
C GLN A 482 -13.19 20.73 -20.61
N LEU A 483 -12.01 20.46 -21.18
CA LEU A 483 -10.86 19.96 -20.44
C LEU A 483 -10.34 20.99 -19.42
N GLN A 484 -10.05 20.50 -18.22
CA GLN A 484 -9.50 21.26 -17.07
C GLN A 484 -8.23 20.60 -16.50
N HIS A 485 -8.08 19.28 -16.69
CA HIS A 485 -6.91 18.51 -16.25
C HIS A 485 -6.32 17.73 -17.42
N VAL A 486 -5.04 17.99 -17.71
CA VAL A 486 -4.30 17.39 -18.83
C VAL A 486 -2.96 16.88 -18.33
N ASP A 487 -2.74 15.57 -18.44
CA ASP A 487 -1.50 14.89 -18.08
C ASP A 487 -1.01 14.11 -19.31
N LEU A 488 0.09 14.56 -19.90
CA LEU A 488 0.71 13.99 -21.11
C LEU A 488 2.09 13.41 -20.79
N SER A 489 2.29 12.93 -19.55
CA SER A 489 3.62 12.59 -19.07
C SER A 489 4.29 11.40 -19.80
N GLY A 490 5.56 11.60 -20.17
CA GLY A 490 6.35 10.63 -20.93
C GLY A 490 5.97 10.50 -22.42
N LEU A 491 5.27 11.49 -22.99
CA LEU A 491 5.00 11.55 -24.43
C LEU A 491 6.15 12.22 -25.19
N TYR A 492 7.23 11.47 -25.41
CA TYR A 492 8.46 11.97 -26.05
C TYR A 492 8.27 12.50 -27.48
N GLY A 493 7.21 12.07 -28.19
CA GLY A 493 6.94 12.40 -29.59
C GLY A 493 6.18 13.71 -29.84
N ILE A 494 5.66 14.39 -28.80
CA ILE A 494 4.84 15.59 -28.99
C ILE A 494 5.70 16.83 -29.18
N THR A 495 5.23 17.76 -30.03
CA THR A 495 5.87 19.05 -30.32
C THR A 495 4.88 20.18 -30.10
N ASP A 496 5.39 21.42 -30.08
CA ASP A 496 4.59 22.63 -29.85
C ASP A 496 3.39 22.71 -30.81
N ALA A 497 3.63 22.50 -32.11
CA ALA A 497 2.59 22.47 -33.14
C ALA A 497 1.49 21.40 -32.95
N GLY A 498 1.75 20.34 -32.16
CA GLY A 498 0.74 19.34 -31.80
C GLY A 498 -0.08 19.69 -30.56
N LEU A 499 0.49 20.46 -29.64
CA LEU A 499 -0.15 20.82 -28.37
C LEU A 499 -0.89 22.17 -28.43
N LEU A 500 -0.39 23.14 -29.21
CA LEU A 500 -1.03 24.43 -29.42
C LEU A 500 -2.52 24.33 -29.80
N PRO A 501 -2.96 23.48 -30.76
CA PRO A 501 -4.37 23.36 -31.10
C PRO A 501 -5.26 22.85 -29.94
N LEU A 502 -4.69 22.06 -29.01
CA LEU A 502 -5.40 21.65 -27.81
C LEU A 502 -5.55 22.81 -26.84
N LEU A 503 -4.49 23.60 -26.62
CA LEU A 503 -4.53 24.79 -25.77
C LEU A 503 -5.52 25.84 -26.29
N GLU A 504 -5.59 26.04 -27.61
CA GLU A 504 -6.50 26.98 -28.27
C GLU A 504 -7.96 26.52 -28.27
N SER A 505 -8.22 25.20 -28.18
CA SER A 505 -9.59 24.64 -28.21
C SER A 505 -10.21 24.45 -26.81
N CYS A 506 -9.44 24.59 -25.73
CA CYS A 506 -9.97 24.44 -24.36
C CYS A 506 -10.66 25.75 -23.91
N GLU A 507 -11.99 25.75 -23.87
CA GLU A 507 -12.79 26.92 -23.45
C GLU A 507 -12.96 27.02 -21.93
N ALA A 508 -12.89 25.90 -21.21
CA ALA A 508 -13.18 25.84 -19.77
C ALA A 508 -12.04 26.34 -18.85
N GLY A 509 -10.88 26.68 -19.41
CA GLY A 509 -9.66 27.01 -18.67
C GLY A 509 -8.94 25.76 -18.13
N LEU A 510 -7.67 25.59 -18.49
CA LEU A 510 -6.83 24.53 -17.92
C LEU A 510 -6.42 24.90 -16.49
N VAL A 511 -6.61 23.95 -15.58
CA VAL A 511 -6.36 24.08 -14.14
C VAL A 511 -5.13 23.29 -13.71
N LYS A 512 -4.95 22.07 -14.24
CA LYS A 512 -3.81 21.20 -13.90
C LYS A 512 -3.19 20.63 -15.16
N VAL A 513 -1.93 20.97 -15.42
CA VAL A 513 -1.21 20.59 -16.62
C VAL A 513 0.10 19.90 -16.24
N ASN A 514 0.25 18.64 -16.66
CA ASN A 514 1.47 17.86 -16.50
C ASN A 514 2.01 17.46 -17.88
N LEU A 515 3.18 18.00 -18.24
CA LEU A 515 3.90 17.74 -19.48
C LEU A 515 5.26 17.07 -19.22
N SER A 516 5.47 16.50 -18.02
CA SER A 516 6.74 15.90 -17.63
C SER A 516 7.24 14.86 -18.63
N GLY A 517 8.52 14.91 -18.97
CA GLY A 517 9.16 14.04 -19.96
C GLY A 517 8.83 14.36 -21.43
N CYS A 518 8.07 15.41 -21.73
CA CYS A 518 7.84 15.86 -23.11
C CYS A 518 9.05 16.66 -23.64
N LEU A 519 10.11 15.93 -24.00
CA LEU A 519 11.45 16.47 -24.32
C LEU A 519 11.50 17.48 -25.47
N ASN A 520 10.51 17.47 -26.37
CA ASN A 520 10.50 18.25 -27.60
C ASN A 520 9.73 19.57 -27.52
N LEU A 521 9.01 19.83 -26.43
CA LEU A 521 8.28 21.09 -26.19
C LEU A 521 9.25 22.24 -25.87
N THR A 522 8.90 23.46 -26.29
CA THR A 522 9.68 24.69 -26.06
C THR A 522 8.90 25.75 -25.30
N ASP A 523 9.55 26.88 -25.00
CA ASP A 523 8.94 28.03 -24.35
C ASP A 523 7.67 28.55 -25.08
N GLU A 524 7.51 28.27 -26.38
CA GLU A 524 6.31 28.62 -27.18
C GLU A 524 5.03 28.02 -26.58
N VAL A 525 5.06 26.76 -26.13
CA VAL A 525 3.91 26.11 -25.48
C VAL A 525 3.60 26.73 -24.13
N VAL A 526 4.60 27.09 -23.34
CA VAL A 526 4.36 27.71 -22.02
C VAL A 526 3.83 29.13 -22.20
N LEU A 527 4.39 29.91 -23.13
CA LEU A 527 3.85 31.22 -23.52
C LEU A 527 2.38 31.15 -23.96
N ALA A 528 2.02 30.16 -24.78
CA ALA A 528 0.63 29.95 -25.19
C ALA A 528 -0.26 29.50 -24.02
N LEU A 529 0.21 28.56 -23.19
CA LEU A 529 -0.51 28.04 -22.03
C LEU A 529 -0.79 29.14 -21.01
N THR A 530 0.21 29.95 -20.63
CA THR A 530 0.03 31.00 -19.61
C THR A 530 -0.80 32.16 -20.15
N ARG A 531 -0.66 32.53 -21.43
CA ARG A 531 -1.52 33.55 -22.07
C ARG A 531 -2.99 33.14 -22.15
N LEU A 532 -3.29 31.87 -22.43
CA LEU A 532 -4.66 31.39 -22.61
C LEU A 532 -5.31 30.92 -21.29
N HIS A 533 -4.53 30.34 -20.38
CA HIS A 533 -5.01 29.61 -19.19
C HIS A 533 -4.37 30.08 -17.87
N GLY A 534 -3.50 31.10 -17.87
CA GLY A 534 -2.84 31.60 -16.65
C GLY A 534 -3.81 32.12 -15.58
N GLY A 535 -5.00 32.57 -16.00
CA GLY A 535 -6.11 32.95 -15.11
C GLY A 535 -6.87 31.78 -14.48
N THR A 536 -6.53 30.52 -14.77
CA THR A 536 -7.14 29.31 -14.18
C THR A 536 -6.14 28.26 -13.70
N LEU A 537 -4.88 28.37 -14.11
CA LEU A 537 -3.85 27.35 -13.87
C LEU A 537 -3.38 27.33 -12.41
N GLU A 538 -3.68 26.24 -11.70
CA GLU A 538 -3.25 25.96 -10.32
C GLU A 538 -1.94 25.17 -10.27
N LEU A 539 -1.76 24.21 -11.18
CA LEU A 539 -0.62 23.29 -11.21
C LEU A 539 -0.01 23.18 -12.60
N LEU A 540 1.30 23.37 -12.68
CA LEU A 540 2.10 23.20 -13.89
C LEU A 540 3.33 22.34 -13.61
N ASN A 541 3.39 21.15 -14.22
CA ASN A 541 4.56 20.28 -14.18
C ASN A 541 5.20 20.18 -15.57
N LEU A 542 6.46 20.58 -15.67
CA LEU A 542 7.32 20.59 -16.85
C LEU A 542 8.57 19.71 -16.67
N ASP A 543 8.60 18.82 -15.66
CA ASP A 543 9.78 18.05 -15.29
C ASP A 543 10.45 17.35 -16.50
N GLY A 544 11.73 17.64 -16.73
CA GLY A 544 12.52 17.04 -17.79
C GLY A 544 12.25 17.62 -19.18
N CYS A 545 11.41 18.65 -19.34
CA CYS A 545 11.28 19.39 -20.60
C CYS A 545 12.52 20.26 -20.82
N ARG A 546 13.60 19.65 -21.33
CA ARG A 546 14.95 20.25 -21.43
C ARG A 546 15.08 21.50 -22.32
N ARG A 547 14.07 21.81 -23.14
CA ARG A 547 14.05 22.99 -24.02
C ARG A 547 13.19 24.14 -23.46
N ILE A 548 12.70 24.00 -22.22
CA ILE A 548 12.08 25.07 -21.42
C ILE A 548 13.19 25.86 -20.73
N THR A 549 13.17 27.19 -20.89
CA THR A 549 14.18 28.13 -20.41
C THR A 549 13.57 29.15 -19.44
N ASP A 550 14.40 30.07 -18.95
CA ASP A 550 13.95 31.19 -18.11
C ASP A 550 12.82 32.03 -18.77
N SER A 551 12.71 32.01 -20.10
CA SER A 551 11.64 32.68 -20.86
C SER A 551 10.25 32.17 -20.46
N SER A 552 10.10 30.87 -20.20
CA SER A 552 8.87 30.28 -19.67
C SER A 552 8.55 30.76 -18.26
N LEU A 553 9.55 30.98 -17.42
CA LEU A 553 9.34 31.46 -16.05
C LEU A 553 8.97 32.95 -16.00
N VAL A 554 9.45 33.77 -16.95
CA VAL A 554 8.92 35.12 -17.18
C VAL A 554 7.44 35.04 -17.58
N ALA A 555 7.09 34.19 -18.56
CA ALA A 555 5.70 34.02 -19.00
C ALA A 555 4.75 33.55 -17.88
N VAL A 556 5.23 32.71 -16.96
CA VAL A 556 4.51 32.30 -15.75
C VAL A 556 4.38 33.47 -14.77
N ALA A 557 5.48 34.17 -14.47
CA ALA A 557 5.49 35.33 -13.57
C ALA A 557 4.51 36.44 -13.98
N ASP A 558 4.37 36.67 -15.29
CA ASP A 558 3.54 37.75 -15.85
C ASP A 558 2.03 37.42 -15.93
N ASN A 559 1.65 36.13 -16.00
CA ASN A 559 0.27 35.73 -16.36
C ASN A 559 -0.42 34.77 -15.37
N CYS A 560 0.33 34.07 -14.50
CA CYS A 560 -0.23 33.02 -13.64
C CYS A 560 -0.56 33.52 -12.23
N VAL A 561 -1.82 33.89 -12.00
CA VAL A 561 -2.27 34.47 -10.70
C VAL A 561 -2.75 33.44 -9.67
N PHE A 562 -3.11 32.22 -10.10
CA PHE A 562 -3.59 31.14 -9.22
C PHE A 562 -2.61 29.95 -9.11
N LEU A 563 -1.44 30.02 -9.74
CA LEU A 563 -0.49 28.92 -9.77
C LEU A 563 0.15 28.74 -8.39
N SER A 564 -0.18 27.62 -7.74
CA SER A 564 0.36 27.21 -6.44
C SER A 564 1.50 26.20 -6.58
N ASP A 565 1.46 25.35 -7.61
CA ASP A 565 2.34 24.20 -7.76
C ASP A 565 3.10 24.27 -9.09
N LEU A 566 4.41 24.53 -9.03
CA LEU A 566 5.29 24.63 -10.19
C LEU A 566 6.48 23.67 -10.08
N ASP A 567 6.53 22.70 -10.99
CA ASP A 567 7.67 21.79 -11.13
C ASP A 567 8.37 22.06 -12.46
N VAL A 568 9.59 22.59 -12.40
CA VAL A 568 10.49 22.81 -13.55
C VAL A 568 11.78 22.01 -13.39
N SER A 569 11.73 20.90 -12.65
CA SER A 569 12.87 20.00 -12.46
C SER A 569 13.48 19.60 -13.81
N ARG A 570 14.81 19.53 -13.88
CA ARG A 570 15.56 19.08 -15.07
C ARG A 570 15.28 19.88 -16.37
N CYS A 571 14.69 21.07 -16.28
CA CYS A 571 14.60 22.07 -17.36
C CYS A 571 15.89 22.91 -17.45
N ALA A 572 16.02 23.73 -18.52
CA ALA A 572 17.16 24.63 -18.74
C ALA A 572 16.98 25.98 -18.01
N ILE A 573 16.60 25.91 -16.72
CA ILE A 573 16.38 27.06 -15.85
C ILE A 573 17.68 27.51 -15.18
N THR A 574 17.85 28.82 -15.03
CA THR A 574 18.98 29.45 -14.35
C THR A 574 18.54 30.31 -13.16
N ASP A 575 19.52 30.87 -12.45
CA ASP A 575 19.29 31.93 -11.45
C ASP A 575 18.39 33.07 -11.97
N SER A 576 18.37 33.34 -13.28
CA SER A 576 17.56 34.38 -13.93
C SER A 576 16.07 34.03 -13.93
N GLY A 577 15.70 32.76 -14.11
CA GLY A 577 14.32 32.29 -14.02
C GLY A 577 13.80 32.30 -12.59
N ALA A 578 14.63 31.92 -11.62
CA ALA A 578 14.32 32.11 -10.19
C ALA A 578 14.14 33.60 -9.85
N ALA A 579 14.96 34.48 -10.43
CA ALA A 579 14.79 35.93 -10.31
C ALA A 579 13.44 36.38 -10.89
N ALA A 580 13.06 35.95 -12.10
CA ALA A 580 11.80 36.30 -12.74
C ALA A 580 10.59 35.98 -11.85
N LEU A 581 10.49 34.73 -11.36
CA LEU A 581 9.43 34.31 -10.43
C LEU A 581 9.40 35.20 -9.17
N SER A 582 10.56 35.54 -8.60
CA SER A 582 10.62 36.38 -7.40
C SER A 582 10.18 37.84 -7.63
N HIS A 583 10.12 38.33 -8.87
CA HIS A 583 9.65 39.68 -9.18
C HIS A 583 8.14 39.76 -9.42
N ALA A 584 7.44 38.62 -9.59
CA ALA A 584 5.99 38.59 -9.69
C ALA A 584 5.33 39.05 -8.38
N GLU A 585 4.45 40.06 -8.45
CA GLU A 585 3.71 40.56 -7.28
C GLU A 585 2.41 39.78 -7.02
N GLN A 586 1.89 39.08 -8.03
CA GLN A 586 0.59 38.40 -7.99
C GLN A 586 0.69 36.86 -7.89
N LEU A 587 1.90 36.31 -8.01
CA LEU A 587 2.15 34.87 -8.00
C LEU A 587 2.27 34.35 -6.56
N ASN A 588 1.46 33.36 -6.19
CA ASN A 588 1.40 32.80 -4.83
C ASN A 588 1.76 31.30 -4.81
N LEU A 589 3.00 30.99 -5.21
CA LEU A 589 3.51 29.62 -5.21
C LEU A 589 3.60 29.06 -3.78
N GLN A 590 3.08 27.85 -3.60
CA GLN A 590 3.19 27.05 -2.38
C GLN A 590 4.23 25.93 -2.54
N VAL A 591 4.34 25.34 -3.74
CA VAL A 591 5.29 24.27 -4.05
C VAL A 591 6.10 24.65 -5.28
N LEU A 592 7.43 24.63 -5.15
CA LEU A 592 8.37 24.93 -6.23
C LEU A 592 9.47 23.88 -6.30
N SER A 593 9.68 23.27 -7.46
CA SER A 593 10.78 22.33 -7.70
C SER A 593 11.71 22.81 -8.81
N PHE A 594 12.99 22.97 -8.46
CA PHE A 594 14.12 23.18 -9.38
C PHE A 594 15.00 21.93 -9.48
N SER A 595 14.55 20.76 -9.02
CA SER A 595 15.41 19.58 -8.87
C SER A 595 16.17 19.22 -10.15
N GLY A 596 17.49 19.13 -10.07
CA GLY A 596 18.35 18.82 -11.22
C GLY A 596 18.51 19.94 -12.26
N CYS A 597 18.06 21.17 -11.98
CA CYS A 597 18.38 22.34 -12.81
C CYS A 597 19.82 22.79 -12.56
N SER A 598 20.74 22.43 -13.45
CA SER A 598 22.18 22.73 -13.31
C SER A 598 22.53 24.22 -13.33
N GLY A 599 21.68 25.05 -13.94
CA GLY A 599 21.84 26.51 -14.02
C GLY A 599 21.40 27.27 -12.76
N VAL A 600 20.72 26.62 -11.80
CA VAL A 600 20.32 27.24 -10.53
C VAL A 600 21.48 27.08 -9.54
N SER A 601 22.03 28.19 -9.07
CA SER A 601 23.25 28.25 -8.27
C SER A 601 23.04 28.99 -6.95
N ASN A 602 24.11 29.17 -6.17
CA ASN A 602 24.09 30.02 -4.98
C ASN A 602 23.60 31.47 -5.24
N LYS A 603 23.62 31.96 -6.49
CA LYS A 603 23.09 33.29 -6.83
C LYS A 603 21.56 33.38 -6.80
N SER A 604 20.86 32.24 -6.86
CA SER A 604 19.39 32.19 -6.70
C SER A 604 18.90 32.52 -5.29
N MET A 605 19.78 32.39 -4.28
CA MET A 605 19.46 32.53 -2.85
C MET A 605 18.59 33.76 -2.47
N PRO A 606 18.89 35.02 -2.87
CA PRO A 606 18.04 36.16 -2.54
C PRO A 606 16.63 36.05 -3.15
N PHE A 607 16.49 35.49 -4.35
CA PHE A 607 15.22 35.30 -5.04
C PHE A 607 14.39 34.20 -4.36
N LEU A 608 15.03 33.07 -4.01
CA LEU A 608 14.42 31.99 -3.23
C LEU A 608 13.94 32.48 -1.85
N LYS A 609 14.71 33.35 -1.17
CA LYS A 609 14.28 33.97 0.10
C LYS A 609 13.04 34.85 -0.05
N LYS A 610 12.90 35.57 -1.17
CA LYS A 610 11.70 36.39 -1.45
C LYS A 610 10.48 35.51 -1.75
N LEU A 611 10.65 34.45 -2.53
CA LEU A 611 9.60 33.45 -2.82
C LEU A 611 9.16 32.66 -1.57
N GLY A 612 10.10 32.36 -0.67
CA GLY A 612 9.85 31.58 0.55
C GLY A 612 8.91 32.22 1.58
N ASN A 613 8.37 33.40 1.33
CA ASN A 613 7.26 33.96 2.11
C ASN A 613 5.94 33.20 1.89
N THR A 614 5.77 32.58 0.72
CA THR A 614 4.54 31.84 0.34
C THR A 614 4.76 30.32 0.24
N LEU A 615 6.01 29.89 -0.02
CA LEU A 615 6.35 28.48 -0.18
C LEU A 615 6.17 27.67 1.11
N VAL A 616 5.49 26.55 0.96
CA VAL A 616 5.38 25.45 1.93
C VAL A 616 6.35 24.33 1.57
N GLY A 617 6.69 24.13 0.29
CA GLY A 617 7.66 23.15 -0.17
C GLY A 617 8.61 23.68 -1.24
N LEU A 618 9.90 23.43 -1.08
CA LEU A 618 10.94 23.83 -2.04
C LEU A 618 11.91 22.66 -2.30
N ASN A 619 11.95 22.17 -3.54
CA ASN A 619 12.84 21.08 -3.93
C ASN A 619 14.02 21.57 -4.76
N LEU A 620 15.21 21.46 -4.19
CA LEU A 620 16.52 21.79 -4.74
C LEU A 620 17.41 20.55 -4.95
N GLN A 621 16.88 19.32 -4.78
CA GLN A 621 17.67 18.09 -4.92
C GLN A 621 18.39 18.02 -6.26
N HIS A 622 19.65 17.58 -6.25
CA HIS A 622 20.51 17.50 -7.44
C HIS A 622 20.83 18.85 -8.13
N CYS A 623 20.57 19.99 -7.50
CA CYS A 623 21.08 21.30 -7.95
C CYS A 623 22.56 21.43 -7.56
N ASN A 624 23.45 20.77 -8.32
CA ASN A 624 24.89 20.65 -8.01
C ASN A 624 25.65 21.99 -7.86
N SER A 625 25.06 23.11 -8.31
CA SER A 625 25.62 24.46 -8.21
C SER A 625 25.19 25.21 -6.92
N ILE A 626 24.38 24.59 -6.07
CA ILE A 626 23.98 25.07 -4.74
C ILE A 626 24.86 24.39 -3.68
N SER A 627 25.46 25.17 -2.79
CA SER A 627 26.29 24.68 -1.70
C SER A 627 25.46 24.29 -0.47
N SER A 628 25.94 23.34 0.35
CA SER A 628 25.29 22.96 1.62
C SER A 628 25.06 24.18 2.53
N ARG A 629 26.03 25.09 2.59
CA ARG A 629 25.92 26.36 3.33
C ARG A 629 24.76 27.24 2.84
N THR A 630 24.47 27.25 1.55
CA THR A 630 23.32 27.98 0.99
C THR A 630 22.00 27.31 1.38
N VAL A 631 21.96 25.98 1.42
CA VAL A 631 20.80 25.21 1.92
C VAL A 631 20.57 25.49 3.41
N GLU A 632 21.60 25.41 4.24
CA GLU A 632 21.53 25.73 5.69
C GLU A 632 20.95 27.14 5.90
N LEU A 633 21.48 28.15 5.20
CA LEU A 633 21.00 29.53 5.28
C LEU A 633 19.61 29.77 4.66
N LEU A 634 19.10 28.84 3.84
CA LEU A 634 17.72 28.83 3.36
C LEU A 634 16.79 28.22 4.42
N VAL A 635 17.15 27.07 4.99
CA VAL A 635 16.42 26.39 6.10
C VAL A 635 16.27 27.32 7.30
N GLU A 636 17.33 28.03 7.71
CA GLU A 636 17.25 29.04 8.78
C GLU A 636 16.27 30.18 8.46
N SER A 637 16.17 30.61 7.20
CA SER A 637 15.32 31.73 6.81
C SER A 637 13.88 31.34 6.47
N LEU A 638 13.67 30.12 5.97
CA LEU A 638 12.41 29.62 5.45
C LEU A 638 11.83 28.55 6.39
N TRP A 639 11.76 28.87 7.67
CA TRP A 639 11.32 27.98 8.75
C TRP A 639 9.91 27.37 8.63
N ARG A 640 9.11 27.81 7.64
CA ARG A 640 7.79 27.27 7.28
C ARG A 640 7.79 26.39 6.02
N CYS A 641 8.92 26.31 5.32
CA CYS A 641 9.05 25.63 4.05
C CYS A 641 9.86 24.34 4.22
N ASP A 642 9.27 23.21 3.86
CA ASP A 642 9.97 21.94 3.78
C ASP A 642 10.93 21.97 2.58
N ILE A 643 12.24 22.08 2.86
CA ILE A 643 13.29 22.11 1.84
C ILE A 643 13.84 20.70 1.63
N LEU A 644 13.73 20.20 0.40
CA LEU A 644 14.40 18.99 -0.06
C LEU A 644 15.67 19.39 -0.82
N SER A 645 16.84 18.92 -0.37
CA SER A 645 18.17 19.32 -0.89
C SER A 645 19.08 18.12 -1.15
#